data_AF-A0AAV0VSA5-F1
#
_entry.id   AF-A0AAV0VSA5-F1
#
_cell.length_a   1.000
_cell.length_b   1.000
_cell.length_c   1.000
_cell.angle_alpha   90.00
_cell.angle_beta   90.00
_cell.angle_gamma   90.00
#
_symmetry.space_group_name_H-M   'P 1'
#
loop_
_entity.id
_entity.type
_entity.pdbx_description
1 polymer ?
#
loop_
_entity_poly.entity_id
_entity_poly.type
_entity_poly.pdbx_seq_one_letter_code
_entity_poly.pdbx_strand_id
1 'polypeptide(L)'
;MVGPTIQDDLRRILMRFRIHQVVLTADIEKMYRQINVSENCQSYQQILWRENPNDPLESYRLNTVTYGTSSAPFMAIRTLYLLADCEKNDLASAARITKRDFYVDDLLTGATDLVEAAKLQDDMLQLCERGGFSLRKWCSNREELLNRIPDDLRATNSDLSFQDDHSTKTLGIRWKPKADQLHYKVQVMTPLTRMTKRTIVSEISRLFDPLGLVGPVIVKAKIFIQQLWKLKLSWDESLPSEYHTAWERYRQELLDITKVSISRRVIRSSDIQLHELHIFCDASQVSYGACAYIRTVSHSGEIHSQLLTAKSRVCPLKTVTMPRLELCAALLGSKLMMVVVQSLNDILKIDRIRMWSDSSIVLSWIRNEGATDIWKIFVANRIEEIRELTNKQDWWHIDGTDNPADFISRGLSVAEIINCTQWWSGPSWMIQPETEWPKQKLLNNEEEPVEQRKTVKVLHVHTESQMEFQDIVNRFSKLERLQRVTAYLFRAVTQRKYRLTGDLKAEELKRGLMYWVKITQAQAFSSEISQLKAGNSLNDSKLQSLVPFIDDNDVLRVGGRLQNSNESYEARHPIILPSTTYLVELIADKEHRRLIHAGPQQIVASLQRVFWIPGLRSVIQKIIFKCNPCYRWKVQASKQLMGSLPVSRANPSSIFHVCGVDYAGPFQVRFGSRRSKHIYKSYVALFVCFTTKAIHLEWVDDLTTESFLAALRIFIARRGCPLQIHSDNGRNFVGAAAQLKNFLGSREFKQNINAYTTQAGIEWSFIPPHSPHMGGLWEAGVKSMKYHLRRSLGESILNHQEAKTLLAQIEAVLNSRPLTPVSTHPSDMEALTPGHFIIGKPLTALPEPNYLDIKAPRLRWHMVQQLVQGFWKRWRTEYLQSLQVRHKWTQTEENLQVGDLVLIREDYETPLAWSRGRILLLHTGSDGLVRVATVKTATTEMKRPIHKLCLLPGQREVQLNP
;
A
#
# COMPACT_ATOMS: atom_id res chain seq x y z
N MET A 1 -6.25 -20.07 11.14
CA MET A 1 -6.15 -19.45 9.79
C MET A 1 -7.47 -19.68 9.07
N VAL A 2 -7.98 -18.74 8.28
CA VAL A 2 -9.34 -18.77 7.68
C VAL A 2 -9.45 -19.73 6.48
N GLY A 3 -8.34 -19.98 5.76
CA GLY A 3 -8.36 -20.69 4.47
C GLY A 3 -8.88 -19.81 3.31
N PRO A 4 -8.50 -20.09 2.05
CA PRO A 4 -9.00 -19.33 0.89
C PRO A 4 -10.45 -19.70 0.57
N THR A 5 -11.22 -18.77 0.00
CA THR A 5 -12.54 -19.08 -0.57
C THR A 5 -12.35 -19.91 -1.85
N ILE A 6 -12.84 -21.15 -1.85
CA ILE A 6 -12.73 -22.09 -2.99
C ILE A 6 -14.07 -22.38 -3.68
N GLN A 7 -15.19 -21.98 -3.07
CA GLN A 7 -16.52 -22.10 -3.67
C GLN A 7 -16.79 -20.99 -4.67
N ASP A 8 -17.67 -21.29 -5.63
CA ASP A 8 -18.21 -20.32 -6.56
C ASP A 8 -19.11 -19.28 -5.84
N ASP A 9 -19.20 -18.08 -6.41
CA ASP A 9 -20.13 -17.05 -5.93
C ASP A 9 -21.58 -17.45 -6.21
N LEU A 10 -22.49 -17.23 -5.26
CA LEU A 10 -23.92 -17.56 -5.38
C LEU A 10 -24.55 -17.02 -6.67
N ARG A 11 -24.10 -15.87 -7.17
CA ARG A 11 -24.57 -15.31 -8.46
C ARG A 11 -24.35 -16.28 -9.61
N ARG A 12 -23.21 -16.98 -9.66
CA ARG A 12 -22.89 -17.93 -10.73
C ARG A 12 -23.83 -19.13 -10.69
N ILE A 13 -24.03 -19.66 -9.48
CA ILE A 13 -24.96 -20.76 -9.21
C ILE A 13 -26.39 -20.36 -9.60
N LEU A 14 -26.86 -19.18 -9.18
CA LEU A 14 -28.19 -18.69 -9.54
C LEU A 14 -28.35 -18.42 -11.04
N MET A 15 -27.32 -17.97 -11.74
CA MET A 15 -27.38 -17.84 -13.21
C MET A 15 -27.58 -19.20 -13.88
N ARG A 16 -26.84 -20.24 -13.45
CA ARG A 16 -27.02 -21.61 -13.94
C ARG A 16 -28.40 -22.16 -13.59
N PHE A 17 -28.82 -21.95 -12.34
CA PHE A 17 -30.14 -22.33 -11.84
C PHE A 17 -31.26 -21.75 -12.70
N ARG A 18 -31.08 -20.58 -13.32
CA ARG A 18 -32.05 -19.95 -14.23
C ARG A 18 -32.05 -20.48 -15.67
N ILE A 19 -31.06 -21.27 -16.07
CA ILE A 19 -30.99 -21.89 -17.41
C ILE A 19 -31.76 -23.21 -17.46
N HIS A 20 -31.62 -24.05 -16.43
CA HIS A 20 -32.19 -25.40 -16.40
C HIS A 20 -33.70 -25.41 -16.61
N GLN A 21 -34.22 -26.43 -17.30
CA GLN A 21 -35.66 -26.62 -17.48
C GLN A 21 -36.29 -27.24 -16.25
N VAL A 22 -35.67 -28.32 -15.74
CA VAL A 22 -36.06 -29.00 -14.52
C VAL A 22 -34.99 -28.72 -13.46
N VAL A 23 -35.40 -28.24 -12.29
CA VAL A 23 -34.46 -27.86 -11.22
C VAL A 23 -34.66 -28.68 -9.96
N LEU A 24 -33.57 -28.87 -9.23
CA LEU A 24 -33.50 -29.60 -7.98
C LEU A 24 -32.75 -28.76 -6.95
N THR A 25 -33.29 -28.68 -5.75
CA THR A 25 -32.60 -28.06 -4.63
C THR A 25 -32.67 -28.95 -3.40
N ALA A 26 -31.61 -28.96 -2.60
CA ALA A 26 -31.53 -29.70 -1.34
C ALA A 26 -30.57 -28.99 -0.37
N ASP A 27 -30.61 -29.38 0.89
CA ASP A 27 -29.77 -28.89 1.99
C ASP A 27 -29.02 -30.05 2.61
N ILE A 28 -27.72 -29.91 2.87
CA ILE A 28 -26.98 -30.90 3.67
C ILE A 28 -27.34 -30.71 5.15
N GLU A 29 -27.89 -31.76 5.78
CA GLU A 29 -28.23 -31.68 7.19
C GLU A 29 -27.01 -31.36 8.06
N LYS A 30 -27.04 -30.19 8.72
CA LYS A 30 -26.03 -29.81 9.73
C LYS A 30 -24.60 -30.06 9.23
N MET A 31 -24.31 -29.67 7.99
CA MET A 31 -23.10 -30.00 7.24
C MET A 31 -21.81 -30.04 8.08
N TYR A 32 -21.52 -28.99 8.86
CA TYR A 32 -20.32 -28.93 9.71
C TYR A 32 -20.22 -30.09 10.71
N ARG A 33 -21.35 -30.51 11.28
CA ARG A 33 -21.43 -31.58 12.28
C ARG A 33 -21.30 -32.98 11.68
N GLN A 34 -21.29 -33.11 10.35
CA GLN A 34 -21.08 -34.39 9.67
C GLN A 34 -19.59 -34.62 9.30
N ILE A 35 -18.72 -33.65 9.57
CA ILE A 35 -17.30 -33.70 9.19
C ILE A 35 -16.44 -33.93 10.43
N ASN A 36 -15.79 -35.09 10.52
CA ASN A 36 -14.89 -35.41 11.61
C ASN A 36 -13.58 -34.59 11.53
N VAL A 37 -13.15 -34.11 12.68
CA VAL A 37 -11.85 -33.47 12.87
C VAL A 37 -10.84 -34.56 13.23
N SER A 38 -9.64 -34.46 12.65
CA SER A 38 -8.53 -35.37 12.99
C SER A 38 -8.33 -35.45 14.51
N GLU A 39 -8.16 -36.66 15.05
CA GLU A 39 -8.03 -36.94 16.49
C GLU A 39 -6.99 -36.05 17.18
N ASN A 40 -5.84 -35.84 16.52
CA ASN A 40 -4.74 -34.99 17.00
C ASN A 40 -5.13 -33.51 17.16
N CYS A 41 -6.21 -33.08 16.51
CA CYS A 41 -6.71 -31.72 16.52
C CYS A 41 -7.96 -31.54 17.38
N GLN A 42 -8.64 -32.62 17.79
CA GLN A 42 -9.87 -32.54 18.57
C GLN A 42 -9.65 -31.91 19.95
N SER A 43 -8.46 -32.09 20.55
CA SER A 43 -8.09 -31.47 21.83
C SER A 43 -8.15 -29.93 21.80
N TYR A 44 -7.97 -29.31 20.62
CA TYR A 44 -8.10 -27.86 20.46
C TYR A 44 -9.57 -27.39 20.36
N GLN A 45 -10.53 -28.30 20.32
CA GLN A 45 -11.97 -28.00 20.33
C GLN A 45 -12.64 -28.39 21.66
N GLN A 46 -11.85 -28.38 22.75
CA GLN A 46 -12.36 -28.65 24.09
C GLN A 46 -13.18 -27.46 24.59
N ILE A 47 -14.36 -27.75 25.13
CA ILE A 47 -15.27 -26.76 25.72
C ILE A 47 -15.59 -27.18 27.15
N LEU A 48 -15.91 -26.18 27.98
CA LEU A 48 -16.45 -26.41 29.31
C LEU A 48 -17.94 -26.11 29.27
N TRP A 49 -18.76 -27.07 29.72
CA TRP A 49 -20.20 -26.94 29.70
C TRP A 49 -20.82 -27.51 30.98
N ARG A 50 -21.94 -26.92 31.37
CA ARG A 50 -22.83 -27.39 32.43
C ARG A 50 -24.22 -26.86 32.13
N GLU A 51 -25.26 -27.62 32.43
CA GLU A 51 -26.64 -27.23 32.12
C GLU A 51 -27.13 -26.17 33.11
N ASN A 52 -26.87 -26.37 34.41
CA ASN A 52 -27.19 -25.39 35.45
C ASN A 52 -25.93 -24.77 36.08
N PRO A 53 -25.98 -23.52 36.57
CA PRO A 53 -24.85 -22.89 37.26
C PRO A 53 -24.38 -23.59 38.54
N ASN A 54 -25.19 -24.50 39.08
CA ASN A 54 -24.89 -25.28 40.27
C ASN A 54 -24.29 -26.66 39.94
N ASP A 55 -24.38 -27.09 38.68
CA ASP A 55 -23.82 -28.36 38.25
C ASP A 55 -22.28 -28.26 38.16
N PRO A 56 -21.57 -29.38 38.38
CA PRO A 56 -20.14 -29.42 38.16
C PRO A 56 -19.81 -29.05 36.72
N LEU A 57 -18.73 -28.29 36.53
CA LEU A 57 -18.28 -27.90 35.21
C LEU A 57 -17.65 -29.11 34.52
N GLU A 58 -18.26 -29.56 33.42
CA GLU A 58 -17.78 -30.71 32.66
C GLU A 58 -16.97 -30.27 31.45
N SER A 59 -16.02 -31.13 31.06
CA SER A 59 -15.15 -30.90 29.92
C SER A 59 -15.53 -31.80 28.76
N TYR A 60 -15.97 -31.19 27.66
CA TYR A 60 -16.34 -31.88 26.44
C TYR A 60 -15.32 -31.63 25.33
N ARG A 61 -15.17 -32.60 24.44
CA ARG A 61 -14.36 -32.46 23.22
C ARG A 61 -15.28 -32.54 22.01
N LEU A 62 -15.27 -31.51 21.18
CA LEU A 62 -16.03 -31.53 19.93
C LEU A 62 -15.22 -32.31 18.88
N ASN A 63 -15.84 -33.37 18.34
CA ASN A 63 -15.17 -34.28 17.41
C ASN A 63 -15.32 -33.87 15.94
N THR A 64 -16.23 -32.95 15.65
CA THR A 64 -16.59 -32.54 14.29
C THR A 64 -16.28 -31.07 14.06
N VAL A 65 -16.29 -30.63 12.80
CA VAL A 65 -16.04 -29.24 12.45
C VAL A 65 -17.05 -28.35 13.19
N THR A 66 -16.53 -27.42 13.98
CA THR A 66 -17.34 -26.54 14.81
C THR A 66 -17.57 -25.21 14.11
N TYR A 67 -18.84 -24.84 13.93
CA TYR A 67 -19.25 -23.53 13.40
C TYR A 67 -18.71 -22.39 14.27
N GLY A 68 -18.52 -21.21 13.67
CA GLY A 68 -17.91 -20.06 14.34
C GLY A 68 -16.38 -20.10 14.43
N THR A 69 -15.74 -21.24 14.15
CA THR A 69 -14.29 -21.29 13.94
C THR A 69 -13.94 -20.71 12.57
N SER A 70 -12.84 -19.93 12.49
CA SER A 70 -12.47 -19.22 11.27
C SER A 70 -12.23 -20.12 10.06
N SER A 71 -11.81 -21.37 10.28
CA SER A 71 -11.49 -22.35 9.22
C SER A 71 -12.67 -23.24 8.84
N ALA A 72 -13.78 -23.23 9.60
CA ALA A 72 -14.90 -24.15 9.37
C ALA A 72 -15.45 -24.09 7.94
N PRO A 73 -15.74 -22.90 7.34
CA PRO A 73 -16.27 -22.84 5.98
C PRO A 73 -15.33 -23.48 4.94
N PHE A 74 -14.03 -23.19 5.02
CA PHE A 74 -13.03 -23.79 4.12
C PHE A 74 -12.98 -25.31 4.29
N MET A 75 -12.92 -25.82 5.53
CA MET A 75 -12.88 -27.25 5.78
C MET A 75 -14.13 -27.95 5.25
N ALA A 76 -15.31 -27.36 5.46
CA ALA A 76 -16.57 -27.93 5.00
C ALA A 76 -16.62 -28.08 3.47
N ILE A 77 -16.33 -26.99 2.75
CA ILE A 77 -16.34 -27.00 1.28
C ILE A 77 -15.23 -27.90 0.75
N ARG A 78 -14.03 -27.89 1.36
CA ARG A 78 -12.91 -28.70 0.89
C ARG A 78 -13.18 -30.19 1.03
N THR A 79 -13.89 -30.61 2.09
CA THR A 79 -14.34 -31.98 2.27
C THR A 79 -15.33 -32.40 1.17
N LEU A 80 -16.31 -31.56 0.81
CA LEU A 80 -17.17 -31.85 -0.35
C LEU A 80 -16.38 -31.97 -1.65
N TYR A 81 -15.39 -31.09 -1.87
CA TYR A 81 -14.56 -31.17 -3.06
C TYR A 81 -13.70 -32.45 -3.07
N LEU A 82 -13.23 -32.89 -1.91
CA LEU A 82 -12.50 -34.15 -1.77
C LEU A 82 -13.40 -35.34 -2.08
N LEU A 83 -14.62 -35.35 -1.56
CA LEU A 83 -15.63 -36.36 -1.87
C LEU A 83 -15.88 -36.42 -3.38
N ALA A 84 -16.09 -35.27 -4.02
CA ALA A 84 -16.23 -35.18 -5.46
C ALA A 84 -14.98 -35.69 -6.22
N ASP A 85 -13.76 -35.44 -5.72
CA ASP A 85 -12.53 -35.96 -6.32
C ASP A 85 -12.41 -37.48 -6.23
N CYS A 86 -12.84 -38.07 -5.12
CA CYS A 86 -12.84 -39.51 -4.88
C CYS A 86 -13.87 -40.23 -5.75
N GLU A 87 -15.08 -39.68 -5.84
CA GLU A 87 -16.22 -40.31 -6.51
C GLU A 87 -16.33 -40.00 -8.00
N LYS A 88 -15.43 -39.18 -8.57
CA LYS A 88 -15.53 -38.71 -9.97
C LYS A 88 -15.54 -39.81 -11.03
N ASN A 89 -15.00 -41.00 -10.73
CA ASN A 89 -14.93 -42.10 -11.68
C ASN A 89 -16.27 -42.85 -11.77
N ASP A 90 -16.96 -43.01 -10.64
CA ASP A 90 -18.23 -43.73 -10.55
C ASP A 90 -19.42 -42.79 -10.79
N LEU A 91 -19.34 -41.56 -10.27
CA LEU A 91 -20.42 -40.56 -10.22
C LEU A 91 -19.97 -39.22 -10.82
N ALA A 92 -19.49 -39.24 -12.06
CA ALA A 92 -18.89 -38.07 -12.71
C ALA A 92 -19.81 -36.83 -12.78
N SER A 93 -21.10 -37.04 -13.04
CA SER A 93 -22.15 -35.99 -13.08
C SER A 93 -22.27 -35.28 -11.73
N ALA A 94 -22.52 -36.05 -10.66
CA ALA A 94 -22.69 -35.57 -9.30
C ALA A 94 -21.39 -34.96 -8.75
N ALA A 95 -20.23 -35.54 -9.04
CA ALA A 95 -18.94 -34.99 -8.64
C ALA A 95 -18.70 -33.60 -9.24
N ARG A 96 -19.01 -33.41 -10.53
CA ARG A 96 -18.92 -32.11 -11.20
C ARG A 96 -19.86 -31.10 -10.57
N ILE A 97 -21.12 -31.48 -10.34
CA ILE A 97 -22.15 -30.61 -9.75
C ILE A 97 -21.81 -30.26 -8.30
N THR A 98 -21.22 -31.20 -7.55
CA THR A 98 -20.79 -30.97 -6.17
C THR A 98 -19.78 -29.81 -6.06
N LYS A 99 -18.89 -29.68 -7.04
CA LYS A 99 -17.91 -28.58 -7.08
C LYS A 99 -18.47 -27.27 -7.62
N ARG A 100 -19.59 -27.31 -8.33
CA ARG A 100 -20.11 -26.20 -9.14
C ARG A 100 -21.35 -25.54 -8.54
N ASP A 101 -22.26 -26.33 -7.99
CA ASP A 101 -23.64 -25.91 -7.71
C ASP A 101 -24.02 -25.98 -6.21
N PHE A 102 -23.08 -26.38 -5.34
CA PHE A 102 -23.23 -26.14 -3.90
C PHE A 102 -22.81 -24.72 -3.54
N TYR A 103 -23.65 -24.05 -2.74
CA TYR A 103 -23.31 -22.86 -2.01
C TYR A 103 -23.33 -23.20 -0.52
N VAL A 104 -22.16 -23.44 0.06
CA VAL A 104 -22.03 -24.01 1.41
C VAL A 104 -22.77 -25.36 1.50
N ASP A 105 -23.92 -25.42 2.18
CA ASP A 105 -24.77 -26.59 2.39
C ASP A 105 -25.97 -26.67 1.42
N ASP A 106 -26.29 -25.57 0.72
CA ASP A 106 -27.38 -25.52 -0.25
C ASP A 106 -26.94 -26.03 -1.63
N LEU A 107 -27.60 -27.07 -2.14
CA LEU A 107 -27.51 -27.53 -3.52
C LEU A 107 -28.54 -26.80 -4.38
N LEU A 108 -28.10 -26.17 -5.48
CA LEU A 108 -28.97 -25.50 -6.45
C LEU A 108 -28.60 -25.92 -7.88
N THR A 109 -29.25 -26.95 -8.41
CA THR A 109 -28.87 -27.54 -9.70
C THR A 109 -30.08 -27.89 -10.57
N GLY A 110 -29.87 -28.51 -11.72
CA GLY A 110 -30.93 -28.94 -12.62
C GLY A 110 -30.44 -29.62 -13.89
N ALA A 111 -31.39 -29.96 -14.75
CA ALA A 111 -31.19 -30.62 -16.04
C ALA A 111 -32.13 -30.05 -17.13
N THR A 112 -31.98 -30.54 -18.35
CA THR A 112 -32.79 -30.18 -19.54
C THR A 112 -34.13 -30.91 -19.55
N ASP A 113 -34.20 -32.11 -18.99
CA ASP A 113 -35.42 -32.90 -18.91
C ASP A 113 -35.57 -33.64 -17.57
N LEU A 114 -36.72 -34.31 -17.40
CA LEU A 114 -37.11 -34.99 -16.18
C LEU A 114 -36.27 -36.26 -15.92
N VAL A 115 -35.84 -36.96 -16.98
CA VAL A 115 -35.10 -38.22 -16.87
C VAL A 115 -33.68 -37.95 -16.40
N GLU A 116 -33.02 -36.97 -17.02
CA GLU A 116 -31.71 -36.52 -16.58
C GLU A 116 -31.74 -35.96 -15.16
N ALA A 117 -32.79 -35.19 -14.80
CA ALA A 117 -32.95 -34.67 -13.46
C ALA A 117 -33.16 -35.80 -12.42
N ALA A 118 -33.97 -36.82 -12.74
CA ALA A 118 -34.18 -37.97 -11.86
C ALA A 118 -32.89 -38.76 -11.63
N LYS A 119 -32.12 -39.02 -12.70
CA LYS A 119 -30.82 -39.67 -12.58
C LYS A 119 -29.86 -38.82 -11.72
N LEU A 120 -29.83 -37.52 -11.94
CA LEU A 120 -28.99 -36.62 -11.16
C LEU A 120 -29.38 -36.61 -9.67
N GLN A 121 -30.67 -36.65 -9.36
CA GLN A 121 -31.16 -36.77 -7.98
C GLN A 121 -30.61 -38.03 -7.30
N ASP A 122 -30.67 -39.18 -8.00
CA ASP A 122 -30.14 -40.45 -7.50
C ASP A 122 -28.60 -40.39 -7.33
N ASP A 123 -27.88 -39.89 -8.32
CA ASP A 123 -26.41 -39.74 -8.28
C ASP A 123 -25.97 -38.84 -7.11
N MET A 124 -26.71 -37.75 -6.84
CA MET A 124 -26.42 -36.82 -5.74
C MET A 124 -26.68 -37.43 -4.37
N LEU A 125 -27.77 -38.20 -4.22
CA LEU A 125 -28.06 -38.95 -2.99
C LEU A 125 -26.94 -39.96 -2.71
N GLN A 126 -26.56 -40.75 -3.73
CA GLN A 126 -25.51 -41.75 -3.59
C GLN A 126 -24.14 -41.13 -3.25
N LEU A 127 -23.76 -40.04 -3.95
CA LEU A 127 -22.49 -39.35 -3.68
C LEU A 127 -22.43 -38.82 -2.24
N CYS A 128 -23.49 -38.16 -1.78
CA CYS A 128 -23.54 -37.62 -0.43
C CYS A 128 -23.53 -38.74 0.62
N GLU A 129 -24.28 -39.82 0.40
CA GLU A 129 -24.33 -40.97 1.29
C GLU A 129 -22.96 -41.64 1.46
N ARG A 130 -22.18 -41.82 0.37
CA ARG A 130 -20.80 -42.31 0.42
C ARG A 130 -19.88 -41.42 1.27
N GLY A 131 -20.15 -40.12 1.30
CA GLY A 131 -19.45 -39.15 2.14
C GLY A 131 -19.97 -39.04 3.58
N GLY A 132 -21.01 -39.78 3.94
CA GLY A 132 -21.69 -39.65 5.23
C GLY A 132 -22.56 -38.38 5.36
N PHE A 133 -22.88 -37.74 4.24
CA PHE A 133 -23.74 -36.56 4.20
C PHE A 133 -25.19 -36.93 3.91
N SER A 134 -26.13 -36.31 4.62
CA SER A 134 -27.56 -36.51 4.42
C SER A 134 -28.21 -35.29 3.77
N LEU A 135 -28.82 -35.46 2.60
CA LEU A 135 -29.56 -34.41 1.91
C LEU A 135 -31.02 -34.39 2.35
N ARG A 136 -31.53 -33.20 2.66
CA ARG A 136 -32.92 -32.94 3.10
C ARG A 136 -33.48 -31.68 2.44
N LYS A 137 -34.72 -31.32 2.80
CA LYS A 137 -35.44 -30.15 2.26
C LYS A 137 -35.50 -30.13 0.73
N TRP A 138 -35.69 -31.29 0.11
CA TRP A 138 -35.78 -31.39 -1.34
C TRP A 138 -36.92 -30.55 -1.90
N CYS A 139 -36.65 -29.80 -2.98
CA CYS A 139 -37.64 -29.10 -3.80
C CYS A 139 -37.33 -29.21 -5.30
N SER A 140 -38.36 -29.06 -6.12
CA SER A 140 -38.28 -29.04 -7.58
C SER A 140 -39.45 -28.25 -8.17
N ASN A 141 -39.29 -27.73 -9.39
CA ASN A 141 -40.42 -27.25 -10.19
C ASN A 141 -41.27 -28.38 -10.80
N ARG A 142 -40.87 -29.65 -10.60
CA ARG A 142 -41.59 -30.85 -11.06
C ARG A 142 -41.97 -31.70 -9.86
N GLU A 143 -43.28 -31.88 -9.64
CA GLU A 143 -43.79 -32.70 -8.52
C GLU A 143 -43.38 -34.18 -8.67
N GLU A 144 -43.17 -34.67 -9.89
CA GLU A 144 -42.76 -36.04 -10.16
C GLU A 144 -41.40 -36.40 -9.50
N LEU A 145 -40.49 -35.43 -9.36
CA LEU A 145 -39.20 -35.63 -8.69
C LEU A 145 -39.32 -35.63 -7.17
N LEU A 146 -40.31 -34.94 -6.62
CA LEU A 146 -40.55 -34.89 -5.18
C LEU A 146 -41.21 -36.17 -4.70
N ASN A 147 -42.11 -36.75 -5.50
CA ASN A 147 -42.79 -38.01 -5.18
C ASN A 147 -41.81 -39.20 -5.03
N ARG A 148 -40.59 -39.07 -5.54
CA ARG A 148 -39.49 -40.05 -5.38
C ARG A 148 -38.79 -39.98 -4.01
N ILE A 149 -38.94 -38.86 -3.29
CA ILE A 149 -38.27 -38.60 -2.01
C ILE A 149 -39.27 -38.82 -0.86
N PRO A 150 -38.89 -39.45 0.27
CA PRO A 150 -39.74 -39.54 1.46
C PRO A 150 -40.23 -38.17 1.97
N ASP A 151 -41.45 -38.12 2.50
CA ASP A 151 -42.10 -36.86 2.92
C ASP A 151 -41.30 -36.05 3.96
N ASP A 152 -40.58 -36.74 4.85
CA ASP A 152 -39.73 -36.16 5.90
C ASP A 152 -38.47 -35.47 5.36
N LEU A 153 -38.01 -35.86 4.17
CA LEU A 153 -36.84 -35.26 3.50
C LEU A 153 -37.23 -34.15 2.51
N ARG A 154 -38.53 -33.91 2.27
CA ARG A 154 -39.03 -32.81 1.43
C ARG A 154 -39.05 -31.49 2.21
N ALA A 155 -39.01 -30.36 1.53
CA ALA A 155 -39.15 -29.08 2.21
C ALA A 155 -40.58 -28.89 2.73
N THR A 156 -40.69 -28.42 3.98
CA THR A 156 -41.96 -28.14 4.66
C THR A 156 -42.65 -26.86 4.15
N ASN A 157 -41.88 -25.92 3.61
CA ASN A 157 -42.38 -24.68 3.02
C ASN A 157 -42.40 -24.77 1.50
N SER A 158 -43.48 -24.27 0.88
CA SER A 158 -43.58 -24.19 -0.58
C SER A 158 -42.58 -23.21 -1.20
N ASP A 159 -42.05 -22.26 -0.43
CA ASP A 159 -41.19 -21.19 -0.94
C ASP A 159 -39.76 -21.35 -0.40
N LEU A 160 -38.79 -21.46 -1.29
CA LEU A 160 -37.36 -21.49 -0.96
C LEU A 160 -36.79 -20.08 -0.92
N SER A 161 -36.01 -19.78 0.11
CA SER A 161 -35.34 -18.48 0.23
C SER A 161 -33.84 -18.67 0.06
N PHE A 162 -33.25 -18.03 -0.94
CA PHE A 162 -31.79 -18.04 -1.11
C PHE A 162 -31.20 -16.95 -0.21
N GLN A 163 -31.03 -17.28 1.06
CA GLN A 163 -30.46 -16.37 2.07
C GLN A 163 -28.98 -16.68 2.27
N ASP A 164 -28.29 -15.79 2.98
CA ASP A 164 -26.90 -16.00 3.41
C ASP A 164 -27.03 -16.08 4.92
N ASP A 165 -26.68 -17.22 5.49
CA ASP A 165 -27.12 -17.72 6.80
C ASP A 165 -26.65 -16.88 8.02
N HIS A 166 -25.93 -15.80 7.77
CA HIS A 166 -25.27 -15.01 8.79
C HIS A 166 -25.91 -13.64 9.09
N SER A 167 -27.05 -13.27 8.47
CA SER A 167 -27.74 -12.00 8.80
C SER A 167 -29.24 -11.99 8.53
N THR A 168 -30.02 -11.32 9.40
CA THR A 168 -31.41 -10.92 9.14
C THR A 168 -31.43 -9.88 8.01
N LYS A 169 -31.72 -10.33 6.78
CA LYS A 169 -31.77 -9.49 5.57
C LYS A 169 -33.10 -8.73 5.45
N THR A 170 -33.01 -7.50 4.97
CA THR A 170 -34.16 -6.60 4.74
C THR A 170 -34.83 -6.92 3.42
N LEU A 171 -34.06 -7.28 2.40
CA LEU A 171 -34.54 -7.77 1.09
C LEU A 171 -33.81 -9.07 0.77
N GLY A 172 -34.52 -10.10 0.30
CA GLY A 172 -33.91 -11.35 -0.15
C GLY A 172 -34.72 -12.02 -1.25
N ILE A 173 -34.03 -12.76 -2.12
CA ILE A 173 -34.64 -13.49 -3.23
C ILE A 173 -35.23 -14.82 -2.77
N ARG A 174 -36.39 -15.16 -3.31
CA ARG A 174 -37.12 -16.40 -3.08
C ARG A 174 -37.49 -17.04 -4.40
N TRP A 175 -37.60 -18.36 -4.41
CA TRP A 175 -38.12 -19.13 -5.53
C TRP A 175 -39.38 -19.88 -5.09
N LYS A 176 -40.42 -19.75 -5.91
CA LYS A 176 -41.68 -20.49 -5.82
C LYS A 176 -41.64 -21.64 -6.82
N PRO A 177 -41.42 -22.89 -6.40
CA PRO A 177 -41.18 -24.02 -7.30
C PRO A 177 -42.38 -24.32 -8.19
N LYS A 178 -43.60 -24.35 -7.64
CA LYS A 178 -44.83 -24.68 -8.41
C LYS A 178 -45.09 -23.70 -9.57
N ALA A 179 -44.88 -22.40 -9.34
CA ALA A 179 -45.05 -21.38 -10.37
C ALA A 179 -43.79 -21.14 -11.20
N ASP A 180 -42.66 -21.73 -10.79
CA ASP A 180 -41.31 -21.51 -11.30
C ASP A 180 -40.88 -20.03 -11.41
N GLN A 181 -41.17 -19.26 -10.35
CA GLN A 181 -40.95 -17.81 -10.31
C GLN A 181 -40.04 -17.38 -9.16
N LEU A 182 -39.21 -16.37 -9.42
CA LEU A 182 -38.42 -15.64 -8.45
C LEU A 182 -39.22 -14.45 -7.91
N HIS A 183 -39.25 -14.30 -6.59
CA HIS A 183 -39.94 -13.27 -5.83
C HIS A 183 -38.99 -12.61 -4.83
N TYR A 184 -39.33 -11.43 -4.34
CA TYR A 184 -38.57 -10.78 -3.27
C TYR A 184 -39.36 -10.80 -1.96
N LYS A 185 -38.67 -11.09 -0.85
CA LYS A 185 -39.20 -10.90 0.49
C LYS A 185 -38.64 -9.62 1.09
N VAL A 186 -39.51 -8.81 1.69
CA VAL A 186 -39.12 -7.69 2.53
C VAL A 186 -39.50 -7.99 3.98
N GLN A 187 -38.57 -7.79 4.90
CA GLN A 187 -38.89 -7.78 6.33
C GLN A 187 -39.32 -6.36 6.72
N VAL A 188 -40.47 -6.23 7.40
CA VAL A 188 -40.96 -4.95 7.90
C VAL A 188 -39.90 -4.36 8.82
N MET A 189 -39.38 -3.21 8.41
CA MET A 189 -38.35 -2.50 9.15
C MET A 189 -39.05 -1.72 10.25
N THR A 190 -38.78 -2.02 11.53
CA THR A 190 -39.36 -1.27 12.65
C THR A 190 -39.17 0.24 12.44
N PRO A 191 -40.17 1.08 12.74
CA PRO A 191 -40.00 2.53 12.69
C PRO A 191 -38.81 2.91 13.56
N LEU A 192 -37.80 3.56 12.97
CA LEU A 192 -36.66 4.02 13.74
C LEU A 192 -37.06 5.31 14.44
N THR A 193 -36.98 5.33 15.78
CA THR A 193 -37.16 6.57 16.57
C THR A 193 -36.11 7.63 16.22
N ARG A 194 -34.95 7.22 15.68
CA ARG A 194 -33.90 8.10 15.16
C ARG A 194 -33.23 7.48 13.93
N MET A 195 -33.40 8.13 12.77
CA MET A 195 -32.67 7.76 11.55
C MET A 195 -31.29 8.41 11.54
N THR A 196 -30.26 7.59 11.40
CA THR A 196 -28.86 8.03 11.35
C THR A 196 -28.17 7.44 10.11
N LYS A 197 -26.99 7.97 9.78
CA LYS A 197 -26.16 7.39 8.70
C LYS A 197 -25.84 5.91 8.97
N ARG A 198 -25.57 5.54 10.23
CA ARG A 198 -25.29 4.16 10.63
C ARG A 198 -26.47 3.22 10.35
N THR A 199 -27.69 3.62 10.73
CA THR A 199 -28.87 2.78 10.54
C THR A 199 -29.15 2.56 9.05
N ILE A 200 -29.08 3.62 8.24
CA ILE A 200 -29.30 3.52 6.78
C ILE A 200 -28.27 2.64 6.08
N VAL A 201 -26.98 2.80 6.40
CA VAL A 201 -25.94 1.92 5.83
C VAL A 201 -26.18 0.47 6.23
N SER A 202 -26.56 0.21 7.49
CA SER A 202 -26.91 -1.14 7.93
C SER A 202 -28.11 -1.71 7.18
N GLU A 203 -29.12 -0.92 6.88
CA GLU A 203 -30.30 -1.35 6.12
C GLU A 203 -29.94 -1.68 4.67
N ILE A 204 -29.13 -0.83 4.03
CA ILE A 204 -28.70 -1.03 2.65
C ILE A 204 -27.80 -2.26 2.51
N SER A 205 -26.92 -2.52 3.47
CA SER A 205 -26.11 -3.74 3.50
C SER A 205 -26.94 -5.02 3.60
N ARG A 206 -28.18 -4.93 4.11
CA ARG A 206 -29.14 -6.04 4.18
C ARG A 206 -30.00 -6.19 2.93
N LEU A 207 -29.86 -5.32 1.93
CA LEU A 207 -30.52 -5.45 0.64
C LEU A 207 -29.78 -6.48 -0.22
N PHE A 208 -30.31 -7.70 -0.28
CA PHE A 208 -29.67 -8.81 -0.97
C PHE A 208 -30.34 -9.14 -2.30
N ASP A 209 -29.64 -8.81 -3.39
CA ASP A 209 -29.99 -9.17 -4.77
C ASP A 209 -28.71 -9.64 -5.49
N PRO A 210 -28.37 -10.94 -5.40
CA PRO A 210 -27.13 -11.46 -5.96
C PRO A 210 -27.08 -11.36 -7.49
N LEU A 211 -28.24 -11.48 -8.17
CA LEU A 211 -28.36 -11.40 -9.63
C LEU A 211 -28.47 -9.96 -10.16
N GLY A 212 -28.82 -8.99 -9.32
CA GLY A 212 -29.00 -7.59 -9.72
C GLY A 212 -30.30 -7.32 -10.48
N LEU A 213 -31.31 -8.19 -10.37
CA LEU A 213 -32.56 -8.08 -11.14
C LEU A 213 -33.39 -6.85 -10.73
N VAL A 214 -33.32 -6.44 -9.45
CA VAL A 214 -33.91 -5.20 -8.94
C VAL A 214 -32.84 -4.13 -8.69
N GLY A 215 -31.72 -4.25 -9.40
CA GLY A 215 -30.60 -3.31 -9.39
C GLY A 215 -31.00 -1.84 -9.52
N PRO A 216 -31.95 -1.46 -10.40
CA PRO A 216 -32.48 -0.09 -10.49
C PRO A 216 -33.12 0.45 -9.21
N VAL A 217 -33.75 -0.39 -8.39
CA VAL A 217 -34.33 0.03 -7.09
C VAL A 217 -33.23 0.13 -6.03
N ILE A 218 -32.29 -0.82 -6.01
CA ILE A 218 -31.20 -0.84 -5.03
C ILE A 218 -30.19 0.29 -5.29
N VAL A 219 -29.96 0.69 -6.54
CA VAL A 219 -29.02 1.78 -6.85
C VAL A 219 -29.49 3.11 -6.27
N LYS A 220 -30.80 3.38 -6.18
CA LYS A 220 -31.34 4.57 -5.50
C LYS A 220 -30.89 4.64 -4.04
N ALA A 221 -30.91 3.52 -3.33
CA ALA A 221 -30.40 3.47 -1.96
C ALA A 221 -28.87 3.69 -1.89
N LYS A 222 -28.11 3.11 -2.82
CA LYS A 222 -26.66 3.32 -2.89
C LYS A 222 -26.29 4.79 -3.23
N ILE A 223 -27.06 5.43 -4.10
CA ILE A 223 -26.92 6.87 -4.41
C ILE A 223 -27.25 7.71 -3.17
N PHE A 224 -28.29 7.34 -2.42
CA PHE A 224 -28.66 8.02 -1.18
C PHE A 224 -27.51 8.04 -0.15
N ILE A 225 -26.81 6.91 0.03
CA ILE A 225 -25.57 6.87 0.84
C ILE A 225 -24.56 7.91 0.36
N GLN A 226 -24.33 8.01 -0.95
CA GLN A 226 -23.41 8.99 -1.53
C GLN A 226 -23.80 10.44 -1.18
N GLN A 227 -25.10 10.75 -1.19
CA GLN A 227 -25.61 12.06 -0.77
C GLN A 227 -25.35 12.31 0.72
N LEU A 228 -25.59 11.32 1.59
CA LEU A 228 -25.29 11.43 3.03
C LEU A 228 -23.80 11.65 3.32
N TRP A 229 -22.90 11.14 2.48
CA TRP A 229 -21.45 11.43 2.58
C TRP A 229 -21.13 12.88 2.23
N LYS A 230 -21.82 13.48 1.25
CA LYS A 230 -21.64 14.89 0.87
C LYS A 230 -22.05 15.86 1.99
N LEU A 231 -23.04 15.48 2.81
CA LEU A 231 -23.49 16.25 3.98
C LEU A 231 -22.48 16.30 5.13
N LYS A 232 -21.45 15.44 5.12
CA LYS A 232 -20.42 15.34 6.19
C LYS A 232 -20.96 15.11 7.62
N LEU A 233 -22.17 14.56 7.76
CA LEU A 233 -22.77 14.16 9.05
C LEU A 233 -21.92 13.11 9.77
N SER A 234 -21.93 13.11 11.10
CA SER A 234 -21.36 12.02 11.90
C SER A 234 -22.22 10.74 11.82
N TRP A 235 -21.73 9.61 12.33
CA TRP A 235 -22.39 8.30 12.17
C TRP A 235 -23.76 8.21 12.84
N ASP A 236 -23.89 8.82 14.02
CA ASP A 236 -25.03 8.70 14.92
C ASP A 236 -25.84 10.01 15.01
N GLU A 237 -25.54 10.97 14.14
CA GLU A 237 -26.27 12.23 13.99
C GLU A 237 -27.58 12.02 13.22
N SER A 238 -28.61 12.78 13.63
CA SER A 238 -29.93 12.71 13.00
C SER A 238 -29.89 13.33 11.61
N LEU A 239 -30.64 12.75 10.68
CA LEU A 239 -30.73 13.28 9.32
C LEU A 239 -31.54 14.59 9.27
N PRO A 240 -31.20 15.54 8.38
CA PRO A 240 -32.09 16.65 8.06
C PRO A 240 -33.44 16.16 7.55
N SER A 241 -34.50 16.93 7.79
CA SER A 241 -35.89 16.55 7.52
C SER A 241 -36.13 16.10 6.07
N GLU A 242 -35.53 16.76 5.10
CA GLU A 242 -35.61 16.40 3.69
C GLU A 242 -35.13 14.98 3.40
N TYR A 243 -33.93 14.63 3.90
CA TYR A 243 -33.32 13.31 3.72
C TYR A 243 -34.06 12.23 4.51
N HIS A 244 -34.54 12.57 5.71
CA HIS A 244 -35.39 11.68 6.50
C HIS A 244 -36.65 11.28 5.72
N THR A 245 -37.39 12.27 5.19
CA THR A 245 -38.62 12.03 4.40
C THR A 245 -38.32 11.24 3.12
N ALA A 246 -37.23 11.55 2.43
CA ALA A 246 -36.83 10.84 1.22
C ALA A 246 -36.49 9.36 1.50
N TRP A 247 -35.79 9.06 2.60
CA TRP A 247 -35.49 7.68 3.00
C TRP A 247 -36.73 6.92 3.44
N GLU A 248 -37.61 7.55 4.22
CA GLU A 248 -38.86 6.91 4.65
C GLU A 248 -39.76 6.58 3.46
N ARG A 249 -39.87 7.49 2.49
CA ARG A 249 -40.58 7.20 1.23
C ARG A 249 -39.99 5.98 0.52
N TYR A 250 -38.66 5.90 0.40
CA TYR A 250 -38.00 4.73 -0.20
C TYR A 250 -38.30 3.43 0.57
N ARG A 251 -38.30 3.46 1.91
CA ARG A 251 -38.65 2.30 2.75
C ARG A 251 -40.08 1.83 2.53
N GLN A 252 -41.03 2.76 2.42
CA GLN A 252 -42.43 2.43 2.15
C GLN A 252 -42.62 1.85 0.75
N GLU A 253 -42.02 2.47 -0.27
CA GLU A 253 -42.03 1.94 -1.65
C GLU A 253 -41.41 0.54 -1.73
N LEU A 254 -40.36 0.27 -0.95
CA LEU A 254 -39.68 -1.02 -0.96
C LEU A 254 -40.60 -2.18 -0.56
N LEU A 255 -41.62 -1.96 0.27
CA LEU A 255 -42.59 -3.00 0.66
C LEU A 255 -43.32 -3.59 -0.56
N ASP A 256 -43.55 -2.78 -1.58
CA ASP A 256 -44.22 -3.18 -2.82
C ASP A 256 -43.34 -4.03 -3.74
N ILE A 257 -42.04 -4.18 -3.47
CA ILE A 257 -41.15 -5.01 -4.29
C ILE A 257 -41.55 -6.49 -4.25
N THR A 258 -42.32 -6.88 -3.23
CA THR A 258 -42.92 -8.22 -3.11
C THR A 258 -43.91 -8.54 -4.23
N LYS A 259 -44.41 -7.52 -4.95
CA LYS A 259 -45.27 -7.65 -6.13
C LYS A 259 -44.50 -8.01 -7.40
N VAL A 260 -43.16 -7.85 -7.41
CA VAL A 260 -42.32 -8.20 -8.56
C VAL A 260 -42.25 -9.73 -8.68
N SER A 261 -42.75 -10.25 -9.80
CA SER A 261 -42.66 -11.67 -10.16
C SER A 261 -41.82 -11.84 -11.42
N ILE A 262 -40.79 -12.68 -11.33
CA ILE A 262 -39.81 -12.87 -12.42
C ILE A 262 -39.76 -14.36 -12.74
N SER A 263 -39.88 -14.75 -14.02
CA SER A 263 -39.66 -16.15 -14.40
C SER A 263 -38.22 -16.58 -14.02
N ARG A 264 -38.09 -17.70 -13.29
CA ARG A 264 -36.77 -18.27 -12.98
C ARG A 264 -36.09 -18.65 -14.30
N ARG A 265 -36.78 -19.47 -15.10
CA ARG A 265 -36.29 -19.95 -16.40
C ARG A 265 -36.17 -18.78 -17.37
N VAL A 266 -34.98 -18.62 -17.96
CA VAL A 266 -34.69 -17.57 -18.95
C VAL A 266 -34.94 -18.04 -20.38
N ILE A 267 -34.76 -19.34 -20.65
CA ILE A 267 -34.97 -19.95 -21.97
C ILE A 267 -36.33 -20.64 -21.98
N ARG A 268 -37.26 -20.25 -22.86
CA ARG A 268 -38.63 -20.80 -22.84
C ARG A 268 -38.80 -22.13 -23.57
N SER A 269 -38.17 -22.27 -24.72
CA SER A 269 -38.28 -23.46 -25.58
C SER A 269 -37.09 -24.40 -25.41
N SER A 270 -37.31 -25.69 -25.60
CA SER A 270 -36.23 -26.69 -25.74
C SER A 270 -35.69 -26.78 -27.17
N ASP A 271 -36.44 -26.28 -28.15
CA ASP A 271 -36.12 -26.33 -29.57
C ASP A 271 -35.39 -25.05 -30.01
N ILE A 272 -34.18 -24.84 -29.52
CA ILE A 272 -33.39 -23.61 -29.77
C ILE A 272 -32.36 -23.84 -30.88
N GLN A 273 -32.40 -22.97 -31.88
CA GLN A 273 -31.41 -22.91 -32.96
C GLN A 273 -30.19 -22.06 -32.56
N LEU A 274 -30.41 -20.94 -31.87
CA LEU A 274 -29.37 -19.95 -31.60
C LEU A 274 -29.50 -19.35 -30.20
N HIS A 275 -28.39 -19.32 -29.45
CA HIS A 275 -28.26 -18.59 -28.19
C HIS A 275 -27.37 -17.36 -28.35
N GLU A 276 -27.91 -16.19 -28.04
CA GLU A 276 -27.17 -14.93 -28.09
C GLU A 276 -27.14 -14.28 -26.70
N LEU A 277 -26.00 -13.70 -26.36
CA LEU A 277 -25.80 -12.94 -25.12
C LEU A 277 -25.66 -11.45 -25.46
N HIS A 278 -26.56 -10.63 -24.93
CA HIS A 278 -26.57 -9.18 -25.14
C HIS A 278 -26.26 -8.45 -23.84
N ILE A 279 -25.25 -7.59 -23.84
CA ILE A 279 -24.87 -6.79 -22.68
C ILE A 279 -25.03 -5.32 -23.02
N PHE A 280 -25.87 -4.62 -22.27
CA PHE A 280 -26.06 -3.18 -22.38
C PHE A 280 -25.30 -2.47 -21.26
N CYS A 281 -24.65 -1.36 -21.59
CA CYS A 281 -23.87 -0.55 -20.66
C CYS A 281 -24.35 0.89 -20.69
N ASP A 282 -24.40 1.54 -19.53
CA ASP A 282 -24.70 2.97 -19.44
C ASP A 282 -24.07 3.61 -18.19
N ALA A 283 -23.83 4.92 -18.26
CA ALA A 283 -23.39 5.73 -17.16
C ALA A 283 -24.14 7.05 -17.04
N SER A 284 -24.49 7.40 -15.81
CA SER A 284 -24.94 8.73 -15.41
C SER A 284 -23.90 9.42 -14.51
N GLN A 285 -24.17 10.67 -14.15
CA GLN A 285 -23.32 11.41 -13.20
C GLN A 285 -23.34 10.81 -11.78
N VAL A 286 -24.33 9.98 -11.43
CA VAL A 286 -24.52 9.44 -10.08
C VAL A 286 -24.13 7.97 -9.96
N SER A 287 -24.37 7.16 -11.00
CA SER A 287 -23.97 5.75 -11.06
C SER A 287 -23.81 5.28 -12.50
N TYR A 288 -23.14 4.13 -12.65
CA TYR A 288 -23.00 3.44 -13.92
C TYR A 288 -23.27 1.95 -13.74
N GLY A 289 -23.71 1.29 -14.80
CA GLY A 289 -24.19 -0.09 -14.71
C GLY A 289 -24.13 -0.84 -16.04
N ALA A 290 -24.37 -2.14 -15.95
CA ALA A 290 -24.56 -3.00 -17.09
C ALA A 290 -25.59 -4.09 -16.78
N CYS A 291 -26.34 -4.52 -17.79
CA CYS A 291 -27.35 -5.57 -17.73
C CYS A 291 -27.18 -6.56 -18.89
N ALA A 292 -27.31 -7.85 -18.61
CA ALA A 292 -27.10 -8.94 -19.53
C ALA A 292 -28.41 -9.70 -19.79
N TYR A 293 -28.74 -9.89 -21.06
CA TYR A 293 -29.91 -10.59 -21.55
C TYR A 293 -29.49 -11.82 -22.35
N ILE A 294 -30.23 -12.90 -22.17
CA ILE A 294 -30.17 -14.03 -23.10
C ILE A 294 -31.28 -13.83 -24.13
N ARG A 295 -30.91 -13.94 -25.40
CA ARG A 295 -31.83 -13.96 -26.53
C ARG A 295 -31.73 -15.34 -27.17
N THR A 296 -32.87 -15.97 -27.41
CA THR A 296 -32.94 -17.29 -28.05
C THR A 296 -33.82 -17.24 -29.28
N VAL A 297 -33.37 -17.92 -30.34
CA VAL A 297 -34.14 -18.11 -31.57
C VAL A 297 -34.43 -19.60 -31.71
N SER A 298 -35.71 -19.98 -31.79
CA SER A 298 -36.11 -21.37 -32.02
C SER A 298 -35.99 -21.76 -33.49
N HIS A 299 -36.00 -23.07 -33.79
CA HIS A 299 -36.06 -23.54 -35.18
C HIS A 299 -37.37 -23.13 -35.89
N SER A 300 -38.43 -22.88 -35.12
CA SER A 300 -39.71 -22.34 -35.62
C SER A 300 -39.67 -20.83 -35.92
N GLY A 301 -38.58 -20.14 -35.58
CA GLY A 301 -38.43 -18.69 -35.74
C GLY A 301 -38.96 -17.85 -34.57
N GLU A 302 -39.53 -18.47 -33.53
CA GLU A 302 -39.89 -17.75 -32.29
C GLU A 302 -38.64 -17.18 -31.62
N ILE A 303 -38.67 -15.88 -31.32
CA ILE A 303 -37.59 -15.15 -30.65
C ILE A 303 -38.04 -14.76 -29.25
N HIS A 304 -37.21 -15.04 -28.26
CA HIS A 304 -37.44 -14.65 -26.88
C HIS A 304 -36.21 -13.97 -26.30
N SER A 305 -36.42 -12.96 -25.44
CA SER A 305 -35.34 -12.34 -24.68
C SER A 305 -35.76 -12.04 -23.24
N GLN A 306 -34.83 -12.25 -22.32
CA GLN A 306 -35.04 -12.01 -20.90
C GLN A 306 -33.75 -11.67 -20.15
N LEU A 307 -33.88 -10.78 -19.16
CA LEU A 307 -32.80 -10.35 -18.27
C LEU A 307 -32.25 -11.54 -17.46
N LEU A 308 -30.95 -11.79 -17.57
CA LEU A 308 -30.23 -12.82 -16.83
C LEU A 308 -29.61 -12.25 -15.53
N THR A 309 -28.89 -11.14 -15.62
CA THR A 309 -28.21 -10.51 -14.48
C THR A 309 -27.87 -9.06 -14.79
N ALA A 310 -27.72 -8.24 -13.75
CA ALA A 310 -27.22 -6.89 -13.88
C ALA A 310 -26.26 -6.50 -12.75
N LYS A 311 -25.52 -5.42 -12.96
CA LYS A 311 -24.56 -4.90 -11.97
C LYS A 311 -24.48 -3.38 -12.05
N SER A 312 -24.53 -2.72 -10.89
CA SER A 312 -24.38 -1.28 -10.74
C SER A 312 -23.20 -0.91 -9.84
N ARG A 313 -22.64 0.28 -10.07
CA ARG A 313 -21.67 0.95 -9.21
C ARG A 313 -22.03 2.44 -9.09
N VAL A 314 -21.87 2.98 -7.89
CA VAL A 314 -22.03 4.43 -7.65
C VAL A 314 -20.77 5.16 -8.08
N CYS A 315 -20.93 6.31 -8.72
CA CYS A 315 -19.81 7.12 -9.17
C CYS A 315 -18.93 7.61 -8.00
N PRO A 316 -17.63 7.83 -8.18
CA PRO A 316 -16.78 8.45 -7.17
C PRO A 316 -17.25 9.87 -6.81
N LEU A 317 -16.97 10.33 -5.58
CA LEU A 317 -17.26 11.71 -5.16
C LEU A 317 -16.44 12.75 -5.95
N LYS A 318 -15.28 12.35 -6.47
CA LYS A 318 -14.45 13.21 -7.32
C LYS A 318 -15.09 13.27 -8.72
N THR A 319 -15.32 14.47 -9.23
CA THR A 319 -15.90 14.68 -10.56
C THR A 319 -15.05 14.00 -11.63
N VAL A 320 -15.68 13.10 -12.39
CA VAL A 320 -15.14 12.42 -13.57
C VAL A 320 -16.00 12.86 -14.76
N THR A 321 -15.39 13.01 -15.93
CA THR A 321 -16.12 13.40 -17.15
C THR A 321 -17.08 12.29 -17.59
N MET A 322 -18.18 12.65 -18.26
CA MET A 322 -19.19 11.67 -18.74
C MET A 322 -18.58 10.57 -19.62
N PRO A 323 -17.72 10.87 -20.62
CA PRO A 323 -17.09 9.82 -21.44
C PRO A 323 -16.25 8.82 -20.64
N ARG A 324 -15.63 9.26 -19.54
CA ARG A 324 -14.86 8.38 -18.66
C ARG A 324 -15.77 7.49 -17.80
N LEU A 325 -16.94 7.97 -17.40
CA LEU A 325 -17.94 7.19 -16.69
C LEU A 325 -18.58 6.15 -17.62
N GLU A 326 -18.92 6.54 -18.85
CA GLU A 326 -19.41 5.64 -19.91
C GLU A 326 -18.36 4.55 -20.20
N LEU A 327 -17.07 4.91 -20.27
CA LEU A 327 -15.99 3.93 -20.40
C LEU A 327 -15.91 2.96 -19.20
N CYS A 328 -16.23 3.45 -17.99
CA CYS A 328 -16.32 2.58 -16.81
C CYS A 328 -17.54 1.66 -16.85
N ALA A 329 -18.65 2.10 -17.43
CA ALA A 329 -19.81 1.24 -17.69
C ALA A 329 -19.46 0.15 -18.70
N ALA A 330 -18.82 0.51 -19.82
CA ALA A 330 -18.37 -0.43 -20.83
C ALA A 330 -17.46 -1.52 -20.23
N LEU A 331 -16.47 -1.12 -19.42
CA LEU A 331 -15.61 -2.07 -18.71
C LEU A 331 -16.37 -2.95 -17.71
N LEU A 332 -17.36 -2.38 -16.99
CA LEU A 332 -18.21 -3.15 -16.08
C LEU A 332 -19.04 -4.19 -16.85
N GLY A 333 -19.55 -3.82 -18.03
CA GLY A 333 -20.22 -4.71 -18.96
C GLY A 333 -19.33 -5.82 -19.49
N SER A 334 -18.10 -5.53 -19.94
CA SER A 334 -17.13 -6.54 -20.37
C SER A 334 -16.84 -7.56 -19.27
N LYS A 335 -16.68 -7.10 -18.02
CA LYS A 335 -16.49 -7.98 -16.86
C LYS A 335 -17.73 -8.82 -16.55
N LEU A 336 -18.92 -8.23 -16.69
CA LEU A 336 -20.18 -8.95 -16.50
C LEU A 336 -20.35 -10.04 -17.57
N MET A 337 -20.06 -9.72 -18.83
CA MET A 337 -20.06 -10.67 -19.96
C MET A 337 -19.15 -11.86 -19.65
N MET A 338 -17.89 -11.61 -19.26
CA MET A 338 -16.94 -12.67 -18.93
C MET A 338 -17.47 -13.56 -17.79
N VAL A 339 -18.03 -12.95 -16.74
CA VAL A 339 -18.62 -13.72 -15.62
C VAL A 339 -19.80 -14.58 -16.09
N VAL A 340 -20.67 -14.08 -16.97
CA VAL A 340 -21.79 -14.84 -17.52
C VAL A 340 -21.26 -16.01 -18.36
N VAL A 341 -20.38 -15.76 -19.33
CA VAL A 341 -19.82 -16.79 -20.21
C VAL A 341 -19.13 -17.89 -19.39
N GLN A 342 -18.26 -17.52 -18.45
CA GLN A 342 -17.58 -18.50 -17.58
C GLN A 342 -18.51 -19.25 -16.64
N SER A 343 -19.69 -18.70 -16.31
CA SER A 343 -20.64 -19.38 -15.41
C SER A 343 -21.54 -20.35 -16.16
N LEU A 344 -21.75 -20.13 -17.46
CA LEU A 344 -22.70 -20.87 -18.30
C LEU A 344 -22.04 -21.81 -19.31
N ASN A 345 -20.75 -21.66 -19.63
CA ASN A 345 -20.03 -22.44 -20.64
C ASN A 345 -20.24 -23.97 -20.56
N ASP A 346 -20.39 -24.51 -19.34
CA ASP A 346 -20.56 -25.95 -19.11
C ASP A 346 -22.01 -26.46 -19.30
N ILE A 347 -22.98 -25.55 -19.46
CA ILE A 347 -24.41 -25.88 -19.56
C ILE A 347 -25.10 -25.25 -20.77
N LEU A 348 -24.54 -24.18 -21.33
CA LEU A 348 -25.12 -23.43 -22.43
C LEU A 348 -24.01 -22.97 -23.36
N LYS A 349 -24.09 -23.42 -24.62
CA LYS A 349 -23.25 -22.88 -25.68
C LYS A 349 -23.85 -21.55 -26.14
N ILE A 350 -23.09 -20.47 -25.96
CA ILE A 350 -23.45 -19.14 -26.45
C ILE A 350 -22.84 -19.00 -27.85
N ASP A 351 -23.68 -18.83 -28.87
CA ASP A 351 -23.25 -18.79 -30.27
C ASP A 351 -22.79 -17.38 -30.68
N ARG A 352 -23.41 -16.32 -30.12
CA ARG A 352 -23.06 -14.92 -30.42
C ARG A 352 -23.09 -14.05 -29.16
N ILE A 353 -22.20 -13.06 -29.12
CA ILE A 353 -22.13 -12.07 -28.04
C ILE A 353 -22.22 -10.68 -28.66
N ARG A 354 -23.05 -9.81 -28.07
CA ARG A 354 -23.22 -8.42 -28.49
C ARG A 354 -23.09 -7.49 -27.28
N MET A 355 -22.22 -6.49 -27.39
CA MET A 355 -22.00 -5.43 -26.41
C MET A 355 -22.63 -4.14 -26.93
N TRP A 356 -23.45 -3.47 -26.14
CA TRP A 356 -24.20 -2.29 -26.55
C TRP A 356 -23.87 -1.09 -25.66
N SER A 357 -23.67 0.07 -26.30
CA SER A 357 -23.44 1.37 -25.65
C SER A 357 -24.05 2.48 -26.51
N ASP A 358 -24.60 3.50 -25.87
CA ASP A 358 -25.07 4.73 -26.53
C ASP A 358 -23.95 5.77 -26.73
N SER A 359 -22.89 5.68 -25.93
CA SER A 359 -21.70 6.51 -26.10
C SER A 359 -20.91 6.20 -27.39
N SER A 360 -21.14 7.02 -28.41
CA SER A 360 -20.33 7.02 -29.65
C SER A 360 -18.84 7.28 -29.38
N ILE A 361 -18.51 8.05 -28.33
CA ILE A 361 -17.13 8.35 -27.93
C ILE A 361 -16.44 7.09 -27.41
N VAL A 362 -17.09 6.33 -26.53
CA VAL A 362 -16.51 5.09 -26.00
C VAL A 362 -16.38 4.04 -27.09
N LEU A 363 -17.36 3.94 -27.99
CA LEU A 363 -17.28 3.02 -29.13
C LEU A 363 -16.14 3.36 -30.08
N SER A 364 -15.90 4.65 -30.36
CA SER A 364 -14.77 5.07 -31.18
C SER A 364 -13.44 4.76 -30.51
N TRP A 365 -13.33 5.00 -29.20
CA TRP A 365 -12.16 4.62 -28.39
C TRP A 365 -11.88 3.11 -28.41
N ILE A 366 -12.90 2.27 -28.27
CA ILE A 366 -12.75 0.81 -28.29
C ILE A 366 -12.32 0.32 -29.67
N ARG A 367 -12.87 0.89 -30.75
CA ARG A 367 -12.59 0.46 -32.13
C ARG A 367 -11.26 1.00 -32.67
N ASN A 368 -10.81 2.20 -32.26
CA ASN A 368 -9.64 2.87 -32.83
C ASN A 368 -8.36 2.02 -32.75
N GLU A 369 -7.72 1.78 -33.89
CA GLU A 369 -6.51 0.93 -34.00
C GLU A 369 -5.20 1.66 -33.65
N GLY A 370 -5.25 2.97 -33.41
CA GLY A 370 -4.10 3.75 -32.97
C GLY A 370 -3.51 3.25 -31.65
N ALA A 371 -2.18 3.40 -31.51
CA ALA A 371 -1.46 3.04 -30.29
C ALA A 371 -2.13 3.66 -29.05
N THR A 372 -2.30 2.88 -27.99
CA THR A 372 -2.80 3.31 -26.66
C THR A 372 -2.04 4.52 -26.10
N ASP A 373 -0.87 4.82 -26.65
CA ASP A 373 -0.04 6.00 -26.40
C ASP A 373 -0.69 7.34 -26.77
N ILE A 374 -1.72 7.35 -27.61
CA ILE A 374 -2.45 8.58 -27.99
C ILE A 374 -3.38 9.03 -26.86
N TRP A 375 -3.86 8.11 -26.02
CA TRP A 375 -4.82 8.42 -24.95
C TRP A 375 -4.13 8.72 -23.61
N LYS A 376 -4.80 9.51 -22.76
CA LYS A 376 -4.40 9.62 -21.35
C LYS A 376 -4.49 8.24 -20.67
N ILE A 377 -3.60 8.01 -19.69
CA ILE A 377 -3.41 6.71 -19.00
C ILE A 377 -4.74 6.09 -18.50
N PHE A 378 -5.64 6.91 -17.95
CA PHE A 378 -6.94 6.42 -17.46
C PHE A 378 -7.78 5.72 -18.55
N VAL A 379 -7.80 6.32 -19.73
CA VAL A 379 -8.58 5.87 -20.89
C VAL A 379 -7.85 4.70 -21.56
N ALA A 380 -6.54 4.83 -21.78
CA ALA A 380 -5.70 3.78 -22.36
C ALA A 380 -5.83 2.43 -21.63
N ASN A 381 -5.62 2.41 -20.31
CA ASN A 381 -5.63 1.17 -19.53
C ASN A 381 -7.01 0.48 -19.54
N ARG A 382 -8.11 1.25 -19.56
CA ARG A 382 -9.47 0.68 -19.58
C ARG A 382 -9.84 0.13 -20.95
N ILE A 383 -9.43 0.82 -22.01
CA ILE A 383 -9.61 0.32 -23.38
C ILE A 383 -8.83 -0.98 -23.56
N GLU A 384 -7.60 -1.06 -23.05
CA GLU A 384 -6.79 -2.28 -23.09
C GLU A 384 -7.50 -3.42 -22.36
N GLU A 385 -7.96 -3.21 -21.13
CA GLU A 385 -8.71 -4.23 -20.39
C GLU A 385 -10.02 -4.64 -21.09
N ILE A 386 -10.75 -3.70 -21.72
CA ILE A 386 -11.94 -4.03 -22.52
C ILE A 386 -11.57 -4.91 -23.72
N ARG A 387 -10.46 -4.60 -24.41
CA ARG A 387 -10.00 -5.34 -25.60
C ARG A 387 -9.42 -6.71 -25.26
N GLU A 388 -8.90 -6.90 -24.05
CA GLU A 388 -8.51 -8.22 -23.53
C GLU A 388 -9.74 -9.10 -23.26
N LEU A 389 -10.85 -8.50 -22.85
CA LEU A 389 -12.08 -9.21 -22.47
C LEU A 389 -13.08 -9.40 -23.62
N THR A 390 -13.07 -8.54 -24.64
CA THR A 390 -14.10 -8.49 -25.70
C THR A 390 -13.48 -8.23 -27.07
N ASN A 391 -14.14 -8.69 -28.15
CA ASN A 391 -13.73 -8.31 -29.50
C ASN A 391 -14.31 -6.96 -29.88
N LYS A 392 -13.55 -6.16 -30.63
CA LYS A 392 -13.99 -4.83 -31.11
C LYS A 392 -15.25 -4.91 -31.97
N GLN A 393 -15.45 -6.01 -32.69
CA GLN A 393 -16.58 -6.25 -33.59
C GLN A 393 -17.89 -6.55 -32.84
N ASP A 394 -17.79 -6.93 -31.56
CA ASP A 394 -18.96 -7.24 -30.73
C ASP A 394 -19.63 -5.98 -30.19
N TRP A 395 -18.96 -4.82 -30.27
CA TRP A 395 -19.45 -3.52 -29.76
C TRP A 395 -20.32 -2.78 -30.76
N TRP A 396 -21.57 -2.51 -30.40
CA TRP A 396 -22.63 -1.93 -31.22
C TRP A 396 -23.19 -0.66 -30.55
N HIS A 397 -23.60 0.29 -31.38
CA HIS A 397 -24.29 1.51 -30.94
C HIS A 397 -25.78 1.24 -30.75
N ILE A 398 -26.37 1.81 -29.70
CA ILE A 398 -27.83 1.89 -29.46
C ILE A 398 -28.23 3.33 -29.14
N ASP A 399 -29.46 3.73 -29.42
CA ASP A 399 -29.95 5.02 -28.91
C ASP A 399 -30.15 4.99 -27.38
N GLY A 400 -29.93 6.11 -26.71
CA GLY A 400 -30.06 6.19 -25.25
C GLY A 400 -31.48 5.88 -24.78
N THR A 401 -32.51 6.22 -25.55
CA THR A 401 -33.92 5.89 -25.20
C THR A 401 -34.19 4.39 -25.23
N ASP A 402 -33.47 3.67 -26.08
CA ASP A 402 -33.58 2.23 -26.22
C ASP A 402 -32.64 1.50 -25.24
N ASN A 403 -31.75 2.17 -24.52
CA ASN A 403 -30.75 1.53 -23.67
C ASN A 403 -31.32 1.11 -22.30
N PRO A 404 -31.58 -0.18 -22.03
CA PRO A 404 -32.09 -0.62 -20.73
C PRO A 404 -31.09 -0.41 -19.58
N ALA A 405 -29.81 -0.18 -19.88
CA ALA A 405 -28.81 0.10 -18.85
C ALA A 405 -28.99 1.49 -18.21
N ASP A 406 -29.73 2.41 -18.84
CA ASP A 406 -30.07 3.73 -18.27
C ASP A 406 -30.85 3.57 -16.95
N PHE A 407 -31.74 2.58 -16.86
CA PHE A 407 -32.49 2.29 -15.64
C PHE A 407 -31.60 1.90 -14.46
N ILE A 408 -30.51 1.18 -14.69
CA ILE A 408 -29.57 0.78 -13.63
C ILE A 408 -28.50 1.85 -13.36
N SER A 409 -28.26 2.78 -14.30
CA SER A 409 -27.35 3.92 -14.12
C SER A 409 -28.01 5.10 -13.40
N ARG A 410 -29.34 5.27 -13.50
CA ARG A 410 -30.12 6.35 -12.84
C ARG A 410 -30.98 5.87 -11.68
N GLY A 411 -31.53 4.66 -11.80
CA GLY A 411 -32.42 4.03 -10.83
C GLY A 411 -33.91 4.23 -11.13
N LEU A 412 -34.73 3.26 -10.71
CA LEU A 412 -36.19 3.26 -10.83
C LEU A 412 -36.85 3.16 -9.45
N SER A 413 -38.07 3.67 -9.32
CA SER A 413 -38.94 3.37 -8.17
C SER A 413 -39.50 1.95 -8.31
N VAL A 414 -40.07 1.45 -7.21
CA VAL A 414 -40.68 0.11 -7.22
C VAL A 414 -41.91 0.07 -8.14
N ALA A 415 -42.71 1.12 -8.17
CA ALA A 415 -43.87 1.21 -9.07
C ALA A 415 -43.46 1.18 -10.55
N GLU A 416 -42.36 1.87 -10.90
CA GLU A 416 -41.83 1.90 -12.27
C GLU A 416 -41.27 0.54 -12.71
N ILE A 417 -40.44 -0.11 -11.87
CA ILE A 417 -39.77 -1.36 -12.27
C ILE A 417 -40.75 -2.52 -12.47
N ILE A 418 -41.87 -2.56 -11.74
CA ILE A 418 -42.90 -3.60 -11.87
C ILE A 418 -43.44 -3.65 -13.30
N ASN A 419 -43.65 -2.49 -13.92
CA ASN A 419 -44.26 -2.38 -15.25
C ASN A 419 -43.24 -2.12 -16.38
N CYS A 420 -41.93 -2.14 -16.08
CA CYS A 420 -40.88 -1.80 -17.04
C CYS A 420 -40.51 -3.00 -17.92
N THR A 421 -41.27 -3.21 -19.00
CA THR A 421 -41.02 -4.31 -19.96
C THR A 421 -39.62 -4.25 -20.59
N GLN A 422 -39.13 -3.05 -20.91
CA GLN A 422 -37.81 -2.83 -21.48
C GLN A 422 -36.68 -3.30 -20.54
N TRP A 423 -36.83 -3.16 -19.22
CA TRP A 423 -35.87 -3.70 -18.26
C TRP A 423 -35.90 -5.23 -18.20
N TRP A 424 -37.08 -5.86 -18.28
CA TRP A 424 -37.19 -7.31 -18.13
C TRP A 424 -36.87 -8.10 -19.40
N SER A 425 -37.22 -7.56 -20.57
CA SER A 425 -37.09 -8.24 -21.88
C SER A 425 -36.13 -7.57 -22.85
N GLY A 426 -35.56 -6.42 -22.48
CA GLY A 426 -34.75 -5.61 -23.38
C GLY A 426 -35.62 -4.77 -24.34
N PRO A 427 -35.01 -4.06 -25.28
CA PRO A 427 -35.71 -3.26 -26.28
C PRO A 427 -36.66 -4.09 -27.14
N SER A 428 -37.76 -3.49 -27.60
CA SER A 428 -38.80 -4.19 -28.37
C SER A 428 -38.28 -4.81 -29.67
N TRP A 429 -37.27 -4.22 -30.30
CA TRP A 429 -36.64 -4.79 -31.50
C TRP A 429 -35.79 -6.03 -31.22
N MET A 430 -35.42 -6.33 -29.96
CA MET A 430 -34.67 -7.56 -29.63
C MET A 430 -35.50 -8.82 -29.88
N ILE A 431 -36.83 -8.73 -29.78
CA ILE A 431 -37.73 -9.86 -30.10
C ILE A 431 -38.07 -9.93 -31.59
N GLN A 432 -37.45 -9.08 -32.43
CA GLN A 432 -37.57 -9.10 -33.89
C GLN A 432 -36.31 -9.70 -34.55
N PRO A 433 -36.38 -10.09 -35.84
CA PRO A 433 -35.21 -10.51 -36.62
C PRO A 433 -34.12 -9.43 -36.69
N GLU A 434 -32.85 -9.84 -36.87
CA GLU A 434 -31.68 -8.94 -36.92
C GLU A 434 -31.78 -7.86 -38.03
N THR A 435 -32.59 -8.10 -39.08
CA THR A 435 -32.87 -7.14 -40.16
C THR A 435 -33.67 -5.92 -39.71
N GLU A 436 -34.43 -6.03 -38.63
CA GLU A 436 -35.26 -4.95 -38.08
C GLU A 436 -34.55 -4.17 -36.96
N TRP A 437 -33.31 -4.53 -36.64
CA TRP A 437 -32.56 -3.86 -35.59
C TRP A 437 -32.13 -2.44 -36.00
N PRO A 438 -31.87 -1.56 -35.02
CA PRO A 438 -31.38 -0.22 -35.29
C PRO A 438 -30.11 -0.24 -36.14
N LYS A 439 -30.11 0.54 -37.22
CA LYS A 439 -28.95 0.67 -38.10
C LYS A 439 -27.76 1.23 -37.30
N GLN A 440 -26.62 0.55 -37.43
CA GLN A 440 -25.39 0.97 -36.75
C GLN A 440 -24.94 2.34 -37.30
N LYS A 441 -24.78 3.32 -36.40
CA LYS A 441 -24.22 4.63 -36.76
C LYS A 441 -22.78 4.42 -37.26
N LEU A 442 -22.45 5.03 -38.40
CA LEU A 442 -21.06 5.19 -38.81
C LEU A 442 -20.39 6.10 -37.78
N LEU A 443 -19.42 5.57 -37.05
CA LEU A 443 -18.68 6.35 -36.09
C LEU A 443 -17.72 7.25 -36.88
N ASN A 444 -18.03 8.55 -36.95
CA ASN A 444 -17.09 9.54 -37.46
C ASN A 444 -15.97 9.70 -36.44
N ASN A 445 -14.71 9.64 -36.89
CA ASN A 445 -13.51 9.88 -36.08
C ASN A 445 -13.33 11.38 -35.71
N GLU A 446 -14.42 12.14 -35.58
CA GLU A 446 -14.36 13.51 -35.07
C GLU A 446 -14.23 13.45 -33.55
N GLU A 447 -13.00 13.22 -33.12
CA GLU A 447 -12.59 13.02 -31.74
C GLU A 447 -12.73 14.32 -30.94
N GLU A 448 -13.30 14.25 -29.74
CA GLU A 448 -13.07 15.31 -28.75
C GLU A 448 -11.56 15.37 -28.43
N PRO A 449 -10.89 16.51 -28.66
CA PRO A 449 -9.45 16.66 -28.47
C PRO A 449 -9.02 16.67 -26.99
N VAL A 450 -9.95 16.46 -26.05
CA VAL A 450 -9.72 16.66 -24.61
C VAL A 450 -8.95 15.51 -23.98
N GLU A 451 -9.19 14.26 -24.40
CA GLU A 451 -8.61 13.06 -23.78
C GLU A 451 -7.43 12.46 -24.54
N GLN A 452 -7.14 12.98 -25.74
CA GLN A 452 -5.89 12.71 -26.44
C GLN A 452 -4.73 13.45 -25.76
N ARG A 453 -3.56 12.82 -25.76
CA ARG A 453 -2.31 13.51 -25.45
C ARG A 453 -2.09 14.54 -26.55
N LYS A 454 -2.03 15.84 -26.18
CA LYS A 454 -1.80 16.93 -27.14
C LYS A 454 -0.58 16.61 -28.00
N THR A 455 -0.81 16.30 -29.27
CA THR A 455 0.22 16.39 -30.29
C THR A 455 0.44 17.87 -30.58
N VAL A 456 1.62 18.38 -30.23
CA VAL A 456 2.01 19.77 -30.51
C VAL A 456 2.13 19.90 -32.03
N LYS A 457 1.06 20.34 -32.71
CA LYS A 457 1.11 20.79 -34.10
C LYS A 457 1.78 22.17 -34.12
N VAL A 458 3.04 22.23 -34.54
CA VAL A 458 3.80 23.48 -34.68
C VAL A 458 3.39 24.13 -36.00
N LEU A 459 2.61 25.21 -35.94
CA LEU A 459 2.44 26.13 -37.07
C LEU A 459 3.74 26.93 -37.24
N HIS A 460 4.35 26.84 -38.42
CA HIS A 460 5.53 27.63 -38.77
C HIS A 460 5.07 29.02 -39.22
N VAL A 461 5.21 30.02 -38.33
CA VAL A 461 5.16 31.43 -38.70
C VAL A 461 6.61 31.85 -38.95
N HIS A 462 6.90 32.24 -40.19
CA HIS A 462 8.23 32.74 -40.56
C HIS A 462 8.32 34.21 -40.14
N THR A 463 8.86 34.47 -38.96
CA THR A 463 9.38 35.79 -38.61
C THR A 463 10.90 35.69 -38.66
N GLU A 464 11.54 36.56 -39.45
CA GLU A 464 12.97 36.85 -39.37
C GLU A 464 13.28 37.53 -38.01
N SER A 465 13.07 36.82 -36.91
CA SER A 465 13.82 37.11 -35.70
C SER A 465 15.10 36.30 -35.82
N GLN A 466 16.25 36.96 -35.69
CA GLN A 466 17.49 36.29 -35.33
C GLN A 466 17.24 35.53 -34.02
N MET A 467 16.78 34.28 -34.12
CA MET A 467 16.77 33.38 -32.97
C MET A 467 18.23 33.20 -32.61
N GLU A 468 18.63 33.71 -31.45
CA GLU A 468 19.96 33.46 -30.93
C GLU A 468 20.12 31.93 -30.84
N PHE A 469 21.15 31.37 -31.49
CA PHE A 469 21.37 29.92 -31.52
C PHE A 469 21.41 29.28 -30.11
N GLN A 470 21.66 30.09 -29.07
CA GLN A 470 21.54 29.69 -27.68
C GLN A 470 20.12 29.26 -27.29
N ASP A 471 19.08 29.90 -27.83
CA ASP A 471 17.68 29.53 -27.59
C ASP A 471 17.36 28.11 -28.05
N ILE A 472 18.00 27.67 -29.14
CA ILE A 472 17.81 26.31 -29.64
C ILE A 472 18.42 25.31 -28.66
N VAL A 473 19.66 25.53 -28.21
CA VAL A 473 20.33 24.64 -27.24
C VAL A 473 19.57 24.62 -25.90
N ASN A 474 19.05 25.78 -25.45
CA ASN A 474 18.27 25.94 -24.22
C ASN A 474 16.95 25.16 -24.21
N ARG A 475 16.39 24.81 -25.38
CA ARG A 475 15.19 23.96 -25.49
C ARG A 475 15.45 22.49 -25.19
N PHE A 476 16.70 22.06 -25.12
CA PHE A 476 17.05 20.67 -24.87
C PHE A 476 17.48 20.44 -23.42
N SER A 477 16.91 19.43 -22.79
CA SER A 477 17.28 19.02 -21.42
C SER A 477 18.35 17.93 -21.37
N LYS A 478 18.73 17.34 -22.52
CA LYS A 478 19.73 16.27 -22.63
C LYS A 478 20.58 16.42 -23.89
N LEU A 479 21.90 16.24 -23.76
CA LEU A 479 22.83 16.33 -24.89
C LEU A 479 22.53 15.31 -25.99
N GLU A 480 22.16 14.08 -25.63
CA GLU A 480 21.87 13.02 -26.60
C GLU A 480 20.69 13.36 -27.51
N ARG A 481 19.69 14.06 -26.96
CA ARG A 481 18.52 14.51 -27.73
C ARG A 481 18.92 15.63 -28.68
N LEU A 482 19.74 16.58 -28.23
CA LEU A 482 20.31 17.62 -29.10
C LEU A 482 21.11 16.99 -30.25
N GLN A 483 22.03 16.07 -29.94
CA GLN A 483 22.85 15.36 -30.94
C GLN A 483 21.99 14.61 -31.96
N ARG A 484 20.97 13.85 -31.51
CA ARG A 484 20.08 13.09 -32.39
C ARG A 484 19.24 13.99 -33.27
N VAL A 485 18.63 15.04 -32.71
CA VAL A 485 17.81 15.98 -33.49
C VAL A 485 18.66 16.68 -34.54
N THR A 486 19.85 17.18 -34.18
CA THR A 486 20.77 17.80 -35.14
C THR A 486 21.23 16.80 -36.21
N ALA A 487 21.52 15.55 -35.84
CA ALA A 487 21.89 14.52 -36.81
C ALA A 487 20.74 14.19 -37.79
N TYR A 488 19.50 14.10 -37.30
CA TYR A 488 18.32 13.92 -38.15
C TYR A 488 18.05 15.14 -39.04
N LEU A 489 18.28 16.36 -38.55
CA LEU A 489 18.20 17.58 -39.37
C LEU A 489 19.24 17.54 -40.49
N PHE A 490 20.49 17.16 -40.19
CA PHE A 490 21.51 16.97 -41.22
C PHE A 490 21.14 15.88 -42.21
N ARG A 491 20.56 14.75 -41.76
CA ARG A 491 19.99 13.74 -42.67
C ARG A 491 18.92 14.36 -43.56
N ALA A 492 17.93 15.07 -43.02
CA ALA A 492 16.86 15.68 -43.80
C ALA A 492 17.36 16.69 -44.85
N VAL A 493 18.38 17.49 -44.50
CA VAL A 493 19.01 18.47 -45.40
C VAL A 493 19.86 17.78 -46.48
N THR A 494 20.57 16.70 -46.14
CA THR A 494 21.36 15.91 -47.10
C THR A 494 20.52 14.92 -47.93
N GLN A 495 19.30 14.60 -47.48
CA GLN A 495 18.35 13.67 -48.11
C GLN A 495 17.74 14.16 -49.43
N ARG A 496 18.19 15.31 -49.99
CA ARG A 496 17.86 15.68 -51.38
C ARG A 496 18.44 14.75 -52.44
N LYS A 497 19.37 13.84 -52.11
CA LYS A 497 19.95 12.88 -53.08
C LYS A 497 19.89 11.38 -52.72
N TYR A 498 19.88 10.96 -51.43
CA TYR A 498 19.76 9.54 -51.06
C TYR A 498 19.03 9.35 -49.71
N ARG A 499 18.05 8.42 -49.65
CA ARG A 499 17.30 8.08 -48.42
C ARG A 499 18.09 7.13 -47.52
N LEU A 500 18.84 7.68 -46.57
CA LEU A 500 19.41 6.90 -45.47
C LEU A 500 18.29 6.53 -44.47
N THR A 501 17.88 5.27 -44.45
CA THR A 501 16.94 4.68 -43.49
C THR A 501 17.71 3.87 -42.43
N GLY A 502 17.17 3.79 -41.20
CA GLY A 502 17.79 3.05 -40.07
C GLY A 502 18.35 3.94 -38.96
N ASP A 503 18.96 3.30 -37.96
CA ASP A 503 19.49 3.97 -36.76
C ASP A 503 20.60 4.98 -37.07
N LEU A 504 20.78 5.98 -36.19
CA LEU A 504 21.85 6.97 -36.30
C LEU A 504 23.22 6.32 -36.04
N LYS A 505 24.16 6.49 -36.96
CA LYS A 505 25.55 6.05 -36.79
C LYS A 505 26.27 6.95 -35.80
N ALA A 506 27.29 6.41 -35.12
CA ALA A 506 28.09 7.15 -34.15
C ALA A 506 28.74 8.42 -34.75
N GLU A 507 29.16 8.36 -36.01
CA GLU A 507 29.73 9.50 -36.76
C GLU A 507 28.73 10.64 -36.93
N GLU A 508 27.45 10.34 -37.14
CA GLU A 508 26.40 11.36 -37.31
C GLU A 508 26.12 12.08 -36.00
N LEU A 509 26.14 11.36 -34.87
CA LEU A 509 26.05 11.94 -33.54
C LEU A 509 27.28 12.79 -33.21
N LYS A 510 28.50 12.36 -33.62
CA LYS A 510 29.74 13.13 -33.46
C LYS A 510 29.69 14.41 -34.29
N ARG A 511 29.23 14.35 -35.53
CA ARG A 511 29.01 15.52 -36.40
C ARG A 511 27.99 16.49 -35.80
N GLY A 512 26.89 15.97 -35.24
CA GLY A 512 25.89 16.77 -34.54
C GLY A 512 26.46 17.53 -33.33
N LEU A 513 27.31 16.89 -32.53
CA LEU A 513 28.01 17.56 -31.43
C LEU A 513 28.98 18.63 -31.93
N MET A 514 29.78 18.30 -32.95
CA MET A 514 30.82 19.20 -33.45
C MET A 514 30.24 20.48 -34.07
N TYR A 515 29.06 20.40 -34.67
CA TYR A 515 28.33 21.58 -35.13
C TYR A 515 28.07 22.59 -34.01
N TRP A 516 27.54 22.13 -32.87
CA TRP A 516 27.27 23.00 -31.72
C TRP A 516 28.55 23.50 -31.05
N VAL A 517 29.62 22.69 -31.03
CA VAL A 517 30.94 23.11 -30.56
C VAL A 517 31.45 24.29 -31.40
N LYS A 518 31.42 24.18 -32.74
CA LYS A 518 31.86 25.25 -33.64
C LYS A 518 31.07 26.54 -33.46
N ILE A 519 29.75 26.45 -33.36
CA ILE A 519 28.91 27.64 -33.11
C ILE A 519 29.26 28.27 -31.77
N THR A 520 29.43 27.45 -30.73
CA THR A 520 29.78 27.94 -29.40
C THR A 520 31.14 28.63 -29.39
N GLN A 521 32.13 28.08 -30.09
CA GLN A 521 33.45 28.68 -30.25
C GLN A 521 33.39 29.97 -31.07
N ALA A 522 32.66 29.98 -32.18
CA ALA A 522 32.50 31.16 -33.03
C ALA A 522 31.82 32.32 -32.28
N GLN A 523 30.94 32.03 -31.32
CA GLN A 523 30.32 33.07 -30.48
C GLN A 523 31.23 33.57 -29.37
N ALA A 524 31.91 32.65 -28.66
CA ALA A 524 32.66 32.99 -27.45
C ALA A 524 34.12 33.43 -27.72
N PHE A 525 34.70 33.02 -28.85
CA PHE A 525 36.10 33.23 -29.22
C PHE A 525 36.23 33.79 -30.65
N SER A 526 35.27 34.61 -31.08
CA SER A 526 35.21 35.16 -32.45
C SER A 526 36.48 35.93 -32.83
N SER A 527 36.99 36.78 -31.92
CA SER A 527 38.23 37.54 -32.09
C SER A 527 39.44 36.64 -32.26
N GLU A 528 39.59 35.64 -31.39
CA GLU A 528 40.72 34.71 -31.39
C GLU A 528 40.71 33.83 -32.63
N ILE A 529 39.53 33.33 -33.05
CA ILE A 529 39.39 32.51 -34.25
C ILE A 529 39.76 33.34 -35.50
N SER A 530 39.29 34.59 -35.59
CA SER A 530 39.64 35.47 -36.72
C SER A 530 41.14 35.77 -36.78
N GLN A 531 41.79 36.02 -35.63
CA GLN A 531 43.24 36.25 -35.55
C GLN A 531 44.04 35.01 -35.97
N LEU A 532 43.66 33.82 -35.48
CA LEU A 532 44.32 32.56 -35.82
C LEU A 532 44.12 32.18 -37.30
N LYS A 533 42.93 32.42 -37.86
CA LYS A 533 42.68 32.22 -39.31
C LYS A 533 43.47 33.19 -40.19
N ALA A 534 43.75 34.39 -39.69
CA ALA A 534 44.60 35.38 -40.36
C ALA A 534 46.11 35.14 -40.19
N GLY A 535 46.51 34.08 -39.46
CA GLY A 535 47.92 33.77 -39.20
C GLY A 535 48.60 34.66 -38.15
N ASN A 536 47.82 35.47 -37.41
CA ASN A 536 48.33 36.39 -36.41
C ASN A 536 48.46 35.70 -35.03
N SER A 537 49.45 36.15 -34.24
CA SER A 537 49.56 35.73 -32.83
C SER A 537 48.45 36.38 -31.99
N LEU A 538 47.92 35.64 -31.01
CA LEU A 538 46.90 36.15 -30.09
C LEU A 538 47.48 37.21 -29.16
N ASN A 539 46.94 38.43 -29.21
CA ASN A 539 47.30 39.53 -28.30
C ASN A 539 46.23 39.66 -27.20
N ASP A 540 46.63 39.69 -25.93
CA ASP A 540 45.78 39.95 -24.76
C ASP A 540 44.64 38.93 -24.47
N SER A 541 44.68 37.72 -25.05
CA SER A 541 43.68 36.67 -24.78
C SER A 541 44.07 35.76 -23.62
N LYS A 542 43.09 35.40 -22.77
CA LYS A 542 43.24 34.37 -21.71
C LYS A 542 43.63 33.00 -22.26
N LEU A 543 43.43 32.76 -23.56
CA LEU A 543 43.79 31.52 -24.25
C LEU A 543 45.24 31.50 -24.73
N GLN A 544 45.97 32.61 -24.73
CA GLN A 544 47.35 32.71 -25.25
C GLN A 544 48.29 31.68 -24.57
N SER A 545 48.11 31.45 -23.27
CA SER A 545 48.87 30.45 -22.49
C SER A 545 48.72 29.00 -22.97
N LEU A 546 47.66 28.70 -23.73
CA LEU A 546 47.35 27.37 -24.25
C LEU A 546 47.91 27.14 -25.66
N VAL A 547 48.51 28.16 -26.28
CA VAL A 547 48.97 28.17 -27.68
C VAL A 547 47.91 27.53 -28.60
N PRO A 548 46.70 28.09 -28.67
CA PRO A 548 45.59 27.43 -29.33
C PRO A 548 45.77 27.46 -30.85
N PHE A 549 45.29 26.43 -31.52
CA PHE A 549 45.28 26.33 -32.98
C PHE A 549 43.91 25.84 -33.47
N ILE A 550 43.63 26.03 -34.74
CA ILE A 550 42.42 25.53 -35.40
C ILE A 550 42.80 24.25 -36.13
N ASP A 551 42.10 23.15 -35.85
CA ASP A 551 42.34 21.87 -36.52
C ASP A 551 41.73 21.82 -37.95
N ASP A 552 42.02 20.74 -38.67
CA ASP A 552 41.48 20.51 -40.04
C ASP A 552 39.94 20.48 -40.09
N ASN A 553 39.28 20.36 -38.94
CA ASN A 553 37.84 20.39 -38.81
C ASN A 553 37.33 21.78 -38.40
N ASP A 554 38.09 22.88 -38.50
CA ASP A 554 37.68 24.23 -38.06
C ASP A 554 37.32 24.30 -36.55
N VAL A 555 37.95 23.50 -35.71
CA VAL A 555 37.70 23.48 -34.26
C VAL A 555 38.91 24.05 -33.51
N LEU A 556 38.65 25.00 -32.60
CA LEU A 556 39.68 25.59 -31.75
C LEU A 556 40.13 24.59 -30.66
N ARG A 557 41.42 24.27 -30.62
CA ARG A 557 42.03 23.28 -29.73
C ARG A 557 43.27 23.81 -29.02
N VAL A 558 43.67 23.14 -27.94
CA VAL A 558 44.91 23.41 -27.20
C VAL A 558 46.13 22.89 -27.98
N GLY A 559 47.12 23.73 -28.28
CA GLY A 559 48.35 23.35 -28.99
C GLY A 559 49.47 22.80 -28.11
N GLY A 560 49.14 22.41 -26.87
CA GLY A 560 50.02 22.26 -25.72
C GLY A 560 51.24 21.34 -25.82
N ARG A 561 51.94 21.18 -24.69
CA ARG A 561 53.28 20.54 -24.54
C ARG A 561 53.30 19.01 -24.62
N LEU A 562 52.14 18.36 -24.84
CA LEU A 562 51.98 16.91 -24.81
C LEU A 562 52.04 16.25 -26.20
N GLN A 563 52.53 16.97 -27.22
CA GLN A 563 52.61 16.49 -28.61
C GLN A 563 53.37 15.17 -28.75
N ASN A 564 54.41 14.96 -27.93
CA ASN A 564 55.25 13.75 -27.92
C ASN A 564 54.76 12.64 -26.98
N SER A 565 53.57 12.75 -26.40
CA SER A 565 52.99 11.69 -25.55
C SER A 565 52.31 10.59 -26.37
N ASN A 566 52.23 9.38 -25.83
CA ASN A 566 51.50 8.24 -26.43
C ASN A 566 49.97 8.35 -26.28
N GLU A 567 49.45 9.51 -25.87
CA GLU A 567 48.02 9.75 -25.69
C GLU A 567 47.30 9.98 -27.03
N SER A 568 45.98 9.76 -27.02
CA SER A 568 45.15 9.98 -28.21
C SER A 568 45.19 11.44 -28.67
N TYR A 569 44.90 11.69 -29.95
CA TYR A 569 44.88 13.06 -30.49
C TYR A 569 43.95 13.99 -29.71
N GLU A 570 42.78 13.50 -29.28
CA GLU A 570 41.82 14.28 -28.49
C GLU A 570 42.35 14.62 -27.08
N ALA A 571 43.17 13.75 -26.48
CA ALA A 571 43.80 13.99 -25.18
C ALA A 571 45.03 14.90 -25.27
N ARG A 572 45.80 14.83 -26.37
CA ARG A 572 46.91 15.75 -26.64
C ARG A 572 46.42 17.16 -26.98
N HIS A 573 45.32 17.24 -27.72
CA HIS A 573 44.74 18.48 -28.23
C HIS A 573 43.25 18.59 -27.89
N PRO A 574 42.90 18.78 -26.60
CA PRO A 574 41.51 18.91 -26.18
C PRO A 574 40.84 20.16 -26.79
N ILE A 575 39.53 20.05 -27.02
CA ILE A 575 38.69 21.10 -27.62
C ILE A 575 38.45 22.21 -26.59
N ILE A 576 38.69 23.46 -26.97
CA ILE A 576 38.50 24.60 -26.06
C ILE A 576 37.02 25.01 -26.05
N LEU A 577 36.38 25.06 -24.89
CA LEU A 577 34.99 25.51 -24.75
C LEU A 577 34.84 26.53 -23.61
N PRO A 578 33.96 27.54 -23.75
CA PRO A 578 33.67 28.51 -22.69
C PRO A 578 32.86 27.85 -21.56
N SER A 579 33.05 28.30 -20.33
CA SER A 579 32.42 27.72 -19.14
C SER A 579 30.97 28.13 -18.91
N THR A 580 30.54 29.21 -19.55
CA THR A 580 29.26 29.89 -19.29
C THR A 580 28.11 29.37 -20.15
N THR A 581 28.36 28.47 -21.09
CA THR A 581 27.35 28.07 -22.08
C THR A 581 26.57 26.83 -21.63
N TYR A 582 25.27 26.82 -21.94
CA TYR A 582 24.39 25.71 -21.57
C TYR A 582 24.77 24.39 -22.27
N LEU A 583 25.45 24.43 -23.41
CA LEU A 583 26.04 23.25 -24.05
C LEU A 583 27.01 22.51 -23.11
N VAL A 584 27.83 23.26 -22.34
CA VAL A 584 28.76 22.67 -21.36
C VAL A 584 28.01 22.07 -20.17
N GLU A 585 26.91 22.68 -19.73
CA GLU A 585 26.01 22.08 -18.72
C GLU A 585 25.47 20.71 -19.20
N LEU A 586 25.05 20.61 -20.47
CA LEU A 586 24.56 19.36 -21.06
C LEU A 586 25.66 18.29 -21.20
N ILE A 587 26.89 18.68 -21.57
CA ILE A 587 28.05 17.78 -21.62
C ILE A 587 28.38 17.26 -20.22
N ALA A 588 28.41 18.13 -19.22
CA ALA A 588 28.68 17.75 -17.84
C ALA A 588 27.59 16.85 -17.24
N ASP A 589 26.30 17.11 -17.50
CA ASP A 589 25.19 16.23 -17.04
C ASP A 589 25.24 14.84 -17.69
N LYS A 590 25.54 14.76 -18.98
CA LYS A 590 25.71 13.47 -19.67
C LYS A 590 26.84 12.67 -19.02
N GLU A 591 27.99 13.30 -18.80
CA GLU A 591 29.15 12.62 -18.23
C GLU A 591 28.93 12.21 -16.77
N HIS A 592 28.27 13.06 -15.98
CA HIS A 592 27.84 12.75 -14.62
C HIS A 592 26.95 11.50 -14.56
N ARG A 593 26.00 11.33 -15.50
CA ARG A 593 25.13 10.14 -15.57
C ARG A 593 25.86 8.92 -16.12
N ARG A 594 26.71 9.10 -17.14
CA ARG A 594 27.50 8.01 -17.76
C ARG A 594 28.43 7.34 -16.75
N LEU A 595 29.02 8.12 -15.86
CA LEU A 595 29.88 7.65 -14.76
C LEU A 595 29.08 7.30 -13.49
N ILE A 596 27.78 7.02 -13.59
CA ILE A 596 26.92 6.58 -12.48
C ILE A 596 26.97 7.55 -11.30
N HIS A 597 26.66 8.82 -11.57
CA HIS A 597 26.61 9.89 -10.56
C HIS A 597 27.95 10.15 -9.84
N ALA A 598 29.06 9.94 -10.54
CA ALA A 598 30.42 10.18 -10.07
C ALA A 598 30.63 11.58 -9.46
N GLY A 599 31.59 11.68 -8.53
CA GLY A 599 31.96 12.93 -7.88
C GLY A 599 32.69 13.92 -8.79
N PRO A 600 32.84 15.20 -8.38
CA PRO A 600 33.40 16.25 -9.23
C PRO A 600 34.78 15.94 -9.81
N GLN A 601 35.68 15.33 -9.03
CA GLN A 601 37.05 15.03 -9.47
C GLN A 601 37.09 14.01 -10.62
N GLN A 602 36.25 12.98 -10.56
CA GLN A 602 36.19 11.93 -11.58
C GLN A 602 35.62 12.47 -12.90
N ILE A 603 34.59 13.33 -12.82
CA ILE A 603 34.00 13.97 -14.01
C ILE A 603 35.01 14.93 -14.66
N VAL A 604 35.74 15.72 -13.87
CA VAL A 604 36.82 16.61 -14.38
C VAL A 604 37.87 15.78 -15.12
N ALA A 605 38.38 14.71 -14.50
CA ALA A 605 39.43 13.88 -15.10
C ALA A 605 38.98 13.23 -16.42
N SER A 606 37.71 12.85 -16.52
CA SER A 606 37.15 12.27 -17.74
C SER A 606 36.97 13.32 -18.84
N LEU A 607 36.40 14.48 -18.53
CA LEU A 607 36.14 15.54 -19.51
C LEU A 607 37.42 16.21 -20.01
N GLN A 608 38.45 16.37 -19.17
CA GLN A 608 39.71 17.02 -19.56
C GLN A 608 40.48 16.29 -20.65
N ARG A 609 40.19 15.00 -20.87
CA ARG A 609 40.76 14.21 -21.98
C ARG A 609 40.19 14.57 -23.35
N VAL A 610 39.09 15.31 -23.41
CA VAL A 610 38.40 15.65 -24.67
C VAL A 610 38.16 17.15 -24.78
N PHE A 611 37.89 17.83 -23.65
CA PHE A 611 37.54 19.24 -23.59
C PHE A 611 38.41 19.99 -22.58
N TRP A 612 38.93 21.14 -22.99
CA TRP A 612 39.56 22.12 -22.12
C TRP A 612 38.57 23.25 -21.82
N ILE A 613 37.96 23.20 -20.64
CA ILE A 613 36.95 24.17 -20.19
C ILE A 613 37.49 24.93 -18.98
N PRO A 614 37.73 26.25 -19.09
CA PRO A 614 38.15 27.07 -17.95
C PRO A 614 37.12 27.00 -16.82
N GLY A 615 37.52 26.78 -15.56
CA GLY A 615 36.56 26.76 -14.45
C GLY A 615 35.56 25.59 -14.43
N LEU A 616 35.81 24.51 -15.19
CA LEU A 616 34.93 23.31 -15.31
C LEU A 616 34.38 22.78 -13.97
N ARG A 617 35.16 22.90 -12.89
CA ARG A 617 34.78 22.42 -11.55
C ARG A 617 33.51 23.09 -11.01
N SER A 618 33.31 24.39 -11.25
CA SER A 618 32.11 25.11 -10.78
C SER A 618 30.85 24.65 -11.51
N VAL A 619 30.96 24.44 -12.83
CA VAL A 619 29.87 23.91 -13.67
C VAL A 619 29.46 22.52 -13.21
N ILE A 620 30.42 21.62 -12.97
CA ILE A 620 30.13 20.27 -12.48
C ILE A 620 29.46 20.30 -11.10
N GLN A 621 29.90 21.18 -10.19
CA GLN A 621 29.27 21.35 -8.88
C GLN A 621 27.81 21.80 -9.01
N LYS A 622 27.51 22.72 -9.94
CA LYS A 622 26.15 23.18 -10.26
C LYS A 622 25.28 22.02 -10.78
N ILE A 623 25.81 21.19 -11.67
CA ILE A 623 25.09 20.02 -12.23
C ILE A 623 24.77 18.99 -11.15
N ILE A 624 25.76 18.63 -10.31
CA ILE A 624 25.54 17.67 -9.21
C ILE A 624 24.51 18.21 -8.22
N PHE A 625 24.49 19.52 -7.96
CA PHE A 625 23.50 20.14 -7.09
C PHE A 625 22.07 20.09 -7.67
N LYS A 626 21.90 20.31 -8.98
CA LYS A 626 20.61 20.20 -9.68
C LYS A 626 20.12 18.76 -9.85
N CYS A 627 21.00 17.77 -9.72
CA CYS A 627 20.68 16.37 -9.93
C CYS A 627 19.83 15.79 -8.78
N ASN A 628 18.54 15.53 -9.01
CA ASN A 628 17.62 15.00 -7.99
C ASN A 628 18.12 13.75 -7.23
N PRO A 629 18.70 12.72 -7.88
CA PRO A 629 19.36 11.62 -7.18
C PRO A 629 20.46 12.10 -6.24
N CYS A 630 21.45 12.84 -6.73
CA CYS A 630 22.56 13.33 -5.90
C CYS A 630 22.10 14.28 -4.81
N TYR A 631 21.12 15.13 -5.10
CA TYR A 631 20.51 16.05 -4.14
C TYR A 631 19.80 15.27 -3.04
N ARG A 632 18.92 14.31 -3.35
CA ARG A 632 18.25 13.45 -2.35
C ARG A 632 19.23 12.68 -1.48
N TRP A 633 20.35 12.22 -2.04
CA TRP A 633 21.42 11.57 -1.30
C TRP A 633 22.22 12.54 -0.40
N LYS A 634 22.28 13.83 -0.75
CA LYS A 634 23.06 14.86 -0.05
C LYS A 634 22.23 15.73 0.92
N VAL A 635 20.90 15.78 0.75
CA VAL A 635 19.99 16.66 1.49
C VAL A 635 20.12 16.44 3.01
N GLN A 636 20.44 17.52 3.70
CA GLN A 636 20.40 17.59 5.15
C GLN A 636 19.05 18.15 5.59
N ALA A 637 18.47 17.59 6.64
CA ALA A 637 17.20 18.06 7.16
C ALA A 637 17.32 19.47 7.79
N SER A 638 16.23 20.23 7.80
CA SER A 638 16.16 21.57 8.38
C SER A 638 16.54 21.55 9.86
N LYS A 639 17.38 22.49 10.28
CA LYS A 639 17.93 22.56 11.64
C LYS A 639 17.37 23.80 12.33
N GLN A 640 17.17 23.75 13.64
CA GLN A 640 16.86 24.93 14.46
C GLN A 640 17.55 24.78 15.81
N LEU A 641 17.78 25.90 16.48
CA LEU A 641 18.52 25.94 17.73
C LEU A 641 18.02 24.90 18.75
N MET A 642 18.97 24.08 19.23
CA MET A 642 18.70 23.00 20.18
C MET A 642 18.21 23.56 21.52
N GLY A 643 17.10 23.01 22.05
CA GLY A 643 16.55 23.41 23.35
C GLY A 643 17.46 23.03 24.52
N SER A 644 17.29 23.69 25.67
CA SER A 644 18.08 23.45 26.88
C SER A 644 17.93 22.01 27.41
N LEU A 645 19.00 21.43 27.96
CA LEU A 645 18.97 20.10 28.58
C LEU A 645 18.05 20.08 29.81
N PRO A 646 17.24 19.02 30.04
CA PRO A 646 16.45 18.88 31.25
C PRO A 646 17.33 18.86 32.51
N VAL A 647 16.82 19.41 33.62
CA VAL A 647 17.54 19.52 34.91
C VAL A 647 18.10 18.16 35.38
N SER A 648 17.38 17.06 35.12
CA SER A 648 17.78 15.68 35.45
C SER A 648 19.02 15.17 34.70
N ARG A 649 19.46 15.83 33.62
CA ARG A 649 20.69 15.52 32.88
C ARG A 649 21.87 16.44 33.21
N ALA A 650 21.63 17.55 33.91
CA ALA A 650 22.64 18.57 34.17
C ALA A 650 23.32 18.41 35.54
N ASN A 651 22.68 17.70 36.48
CA ASN A 651 23.16 17.56 37.86
C ASN A 651 23.78 16.16 38.13
N PRO A 652 24.91 16.08 38.87
CA PRO A 652 25.50 14.80 39.28
C PRO A 652 24.52 13.99 40.15
N SER A 653 24.37 12.70 39.87
CA SER A 653 23.53 11.78 40.65
C SER A 653 24.18 10.39 40.73
N SER A 654 23.72 9.55 41.66
CA SER A 654 24.21 8.17 41.78
C SER A 654 23.91 7.36 40.50
N ILE A 655 24.68 6.30 40.28
CA ILE A 655 24.47 5.45 39.10
C ILE A 655 23.04 4.87 39.11
N PHE A 656 22.40 4.85 37.94
CA PHE A 656 21.00 4.45 37.74
C PHE A 656 19.94 5.25 38.53
N HIS A 657 20.28 6.39 39.14
CA HIS A 657 19.31 7.24 39.85
C HIS A 657 18.14 7.68 38.96
N VAL A 658 18.43 8.03 37.71
CA VAL A 658 17.45 8.17 36.62
C VAL A 658 17.83 7.21 35.51
N CYS A 659 16.92 6.31 35.13
CA CYS A 659 17.16 5.33 34.09
C CYS A 659 16.01 5.23 33.08
N GLY A 660 16.35 4.78 31.87
CA GLY A 660 15.37 4.38 30.85
C GLY A 660 15.33 2.86 30.73
N VAL A 661 14.15 2.31 30.48
CA VAL A 661 13.93 0.87 30.30
C VAL A 661 13.29 0.56 28.94
N ASP A 662 13.78 -0.50 28.30
CA ASP A 662 13.25 -1.00 27.03
C ASP A 662 13.42 -2.52 26.91
N TYR A 663 12.59 -3.15 26.07
CA TYR A 663 12.69 -4.58 25.75
C TYR A 663 13.36 -4.81 24.40
N ALA A 664 14.27 -5.77 24.37
CA ALA A 664 14.87 -6.27 23.14
C ALA A 664 14.49 -7.73 22.92
N GLY A 665 13.99 -8.06 21.73
CA GLY A 665 13.62 -9.42 21.35
C GLY A 665 12.64 -9.43 20.16
N PRO A 666 12.04 -10.59 19.85
CA PRO A 666 12.23 -11.89 20.52
C PRO A 666 13.53 -12.60 20.13
N PHE A 667 14.11 -13.35 21.07
CA PHE A 667 15.22 -14.29 20.88
C PHE A 667 14.73 -15.72 21.09
N GLN A 668 15.27 -16.68 20.34
CA GLN A 668 14.90 -18.09 20.48
C GLN A 668 15.84 -18.79 21.47
N VAL A 669 15.27 -19.42 22.50
CA VAL A 669 16.02 -20.16 23.54
C VAL A 669 15.44 -21.56 23.71
N ARG A 670 16.32 -22.52 23.93
CA ARG A 670 15.96 -23.92 24.17
C ARG A 670 15.59 -24.14 25.64
N PHE A 671 14.49 -24.84 25.89
CA PHE A 671 14.05 -25.22 27.22
C PHE A 671 14.83 -26.47 27.71
N GLY A 672 15.60 -26.34 28.78
CA GLY A 672 16.38 -27.44 29.37
C GLY A 672 17.73 -27.71 28.67
N SER A 673 18.13 -28.98 28.59
CA SER A 673 19.44 -29.40 28.05
C SER A 673 19.56 -29.22 26.53
N ARG A 674 20.80 -29.24 25.99
CA ARG A 674 21.11 -29.09 24.55
C ARG A 674 20.34 -30.04 23.63
N ARG A 675 19.85 -31.19 24.13
CA ARG A 675 19.07 -32.18 23.35
C ARG A 675 17.56 -31.91 23.30
N SER A 676 17.05 -30.93 24.04
CA SER A 676 15.64 -30.59 24.03
C SER A 676 15.18 -29.99 22.69
N LYS A 677 14.05 -30.47 22.17
CA LYS A 677 13.43 -29.95 20.93
C LYS A 677 12.52 -28.75 21.18
N HIS A 678 12.25 -28.40 22.44
CA HIS A 678 11.38 -27.28 22.79
C HIS A 678 12.14 -25.96 22.78
N ILE A 679 11.75 -25.06 21.87
CA ILE A 679 12.29 -23.71 21.70
C ILE A 679 11.16 -22.71 21.98
N TYR A 680 11.42 -21.71 22.82
CA TYR A 680 10.48 -20.64 23.12
C TYR A 680 11.10 -19.26 22.84
N LYS A 681 10.22 -18.27 22.68
CA LYS A 681 10.61 -16.87 22.50
C LYS A 681 10.85 -16.25 23.86
N SER A 682 11.99 -15.62 24.05
CA SER A 682 12.35 -14.85 25.23
C SER A 682 12.91 -13.48 24.83
N TYR A 683 13.08 -12.62 25.82
CA TYR A 683 13.35 -11.20 25.66
C TYR A 683 14.46 -10.76 26.62
N VAL A 684 15.02 -9.58 26.39
CA VAL A 684 16.00 -8.95 27.26
C VAL A 684 15.45 -7.62 27.72
N ALA A 685 15.33 -7.41 29.03
CA ALA A 685 15.06 -6.12 29.62
C ALA A 685 16.38 -5.33 29.73
N LEU A 686 16.42 -4.15 29.13
CA LEU A 686 17.59 -3.30 29.07
C LEU A 686 17.33 -2.01 29.86
N PHE A 687 18.18 -1.73 30.85
CA PHE A 687 18.15 -0.50 31.64
C PHE A 687 19.36 0.36 31.31
N VAL A 688 19.18 1.66 31.03
CA VAL A 688 20.27 2.61 30.77
C VAL A 688 20.25 3.77 31.75
N CYS A 689 21.37 4.01 32.43
CA CYS A 689 21.55 5.18 33.28
C CYS A 689 21.69 6.46 32.44
N PHE A 690 20.92 7.51 32.77
CA PHE A 690 20.95 8.76 32.02
C PHE A 690 22.23 9.57 32.26
N THR A 691 22.80 9.45 33.46
CA THR A 691 24.00 10.17 33.91
C THR A 691 25.28 9.54 33.36
N THR A 692 25.51 8.25 33.61
CA THR A 692 26.79 7.57 33.28
C THR A 692 26.75 6.77 31.99
N LYS A 693 25.57 6.64 31.38
CA LYS A 693 25.30 5.77 30.22
C LYS A 693 25.51 4.28 30.51
N ALA A 694 25.72 3.88 31.76
CA ALA A 694 25.82 2.48 32.15
C ALA A 694 24.57 1.69 31.72
N ILE A 695 24.78 0.45 31.28
CA ILE A 695 23.72 -0.46 30.81
C ILE A 695 23.63 -1.64 31.77
N HIS A 696 22.42 -2.06 32.10
CA HIS A 696 22.14 -3.33 32.75
C HIS A 696 21.22 -4.18 31.87
N LEU A 697 21.51 -5.47 31.74
CA LEU A 697 20.79 -6.40 30.88
C LEU A 697 20.29 -7.59 31.71
N GLU A 698 18.98 -7.85 31.66
CA GLU A 698 18.39 -9.02 32.33
C GLU A 698 17.57 -9.85 31.33
N TRP A 699 17.73 -11.18 31.39
CA TRP A 699 17.00 -12.11 30.53
C TRP A 699 15.60 -12.37 31.08
N VAL A 700 14.59 -12.31 30.21
CA VAL A 700 13.17 -12.40 30.59
C VAL A 700 12.46 -13.41 29.68
N ASP A 701 11.70 -14.32 30.27
CA ASP A 701 11.09 -15.43 29.51
C ASP A 701 9.91 -14.99 28.64
N ASP A 702 9.15 -13.97 29.05
CA ASP A 702 8.02 -13.42 28.29
C ASP A 702 7.83 -11.90 28.48
N LEU A 703 6.85 -11.32 27.79
CA LEU A 703 6.50 -9.89 27.88
C LEU A 703 5.38 -9.62 28.89
N THR A 704 5.20 -10.45 29.91
CA THR A 704 4.20 -10.22 30.94
C THR A 704 4.70 -9.18 31.96
N THR A 705 3.75 -8.55 32.66
CA THR A 705 4.05 -7.62 33.76
C THR A 705 4.83 -8.31 34.89
N GLU A 706 4.52 -9.57 35.19
CA GLU A 706 5.17 -10.34 36.26
C GLU A 706 6.64 -10.62 35.96
N SER A 707 6.93 -11.08 34.74
CA SER A 707 8.30 -11.32 34.29
C SER A 707 9.12 -10.03 34.24
N PHE A 708 8.51 -8.91 33.87
CA PHE A 708 9.15 -7.60 33.96
C PHE A 708 9.44 -7.19 35.41
N LEU A 709 8.49 -7.36 36.34
CA LEU A 709 8.70 -7.03 37.74
C LEU A 709 9.80 -7.88 38.39
N ALA A 710 9.92 -9.15 38.00
CA ALA A 710 11.04 -10.00 38.41
C ALA A 710 12.39 -9.44 37.92
N ALA A 711 12.47 -9.04 36.64
CA ALA A 711 13.66 -8.41 36.09
C ALA A 711 14.00 -7.07 36.77
N LEU A 712 12.99 -6.25 37.06
CA LEU A 712 13.15 -4.98 37.78
C LEU A 712 13.66 -5.21 39.22
N ARG A 713 13.15 -6.23 39.93
CA ARG A 713 13.65 -6.59 41.26
C ARG A 713 15.10 -7.05 41.22
N ILE A 714 15.49 -7.82 40.21
CA ILE A 714 16.90 -8.24 40.01
C ILE A 714 17.78 -7.03 39.72
N PHE A 715 17.33 -6.10 38.87
CA PHE A 715 18.03 -4.85 38.60
C PHE A 715 18.22 -4.02 39.87
N ILE A 716 17.15 -3.78 40.65
CA ILE A 716 17.20 -3.03 41.90
C ILE A 716 18.15 -3.71 42.89
N ALA A 717 18.08 -5.04 43.02
CA ALA A 717 18.96 -5.80 43.92
C ALA A 717 20.44 -5.70 43.51
N ARG A 718 20.74 -5.59 42.20
CA ARG A 718 22.12 -5.52 41.69
C ARG A 718 22.68 -4.11 41.56
N ARG A 719 21.82 -3.10 41.35
CA ARG A 719 22.22 -1.74 40.94
C ARG A 719 21.71 -0.64 41.88
N GLY A 720 20.85 -0.97 42.84
CA GLY A 720 20.19 -0.02 43.72
C GLY A 720 18.85 0.45 43.18
N CYS A 721 18.03 1.04 44.05
CA CYS A 721 16.70 1.52 43.69
C CYS A 721 16.79 2.85 42.90
N PRO A 722 16.23 2.93 41.68
CA PRO A 722 16.17 4.19 40.93
C PRO A 722 15.17 5.15 41.56
N LEU A 723 15.42 6.46 41.46
CA LEU A 723 14.43 7.47 41.83
C LEU A 723 13.38 7.63 40.71
N GLN A 724 13.82 7.61 39.45
CA GLN A 724 12.94 7.81 38.29
C GLN A 724 13.23 6.81 37.16
N ILE A 725 12.16 6.22 36.60
CA ILE A 725 12.20 5.31 35.45
C ILE A 725 11.42 5.92 34.27
N HIS A 726 12.05 5.93 33.10
CA HIS A 726 11.42 6.32 31.83
C HIS A 726 11.18 5.10 30.93
N SER A 727 9.97 4.97 30.36
CA SER A 727 9.64 3.90 29.41
C SER A 727 8.72 4.39 28.28
N ASP A 728 8.53 3.56 27.24
CA ASP A 728 7.44 3.74 26.29
C ASP A 728 6.08 3.29 26.89
N ASN A 729 5.00 3.47 26.12
CA ASN A 729 3.64 3.11 26.52
C ASN A 729 3.33 1.60 26.31
N GLY A 730 4.33 0.71 26.40
CA GLY A 730 4.13 -0.74 26.36
C GLY A 730 3.21 -1.23 27.48
N ARG A 731 2.27 -2.14 27.15
CA ARG A 731 1.22 -2.61 28.09
C ARG A 731 1.79 -3.26 29.37
N ASN A 732 2.93 -3.93 29.26
CA ASN A 732 3.70 -4.52 30.35
C ASN A 732 4.30 -3.47 31.29
N PHE A 733 4.87 -2.38 30.76
CA PHE A 733 5.39 -1.27 31.57
C PHE A 733 4.25 -0.48 32.24
N VAL A 734 3.14 -0.26 31.53
CA VAL A 734 1.93 0.36 32.09
C VAL A 734 1.37 -0.49 33.24
N GLY A 735 1.28 -1.82 33.05
CA GLY A 735 0.85 -2.75 34.09
C GLY A 735 1.78 -2.77 35.30
N ALA A 736 3.10 -2.75 35.08
CA ALA A 736 4.10 -2.75 36.15
C ALA A 736 4.06 -1.46 36.98
N ALA A 737 3.95 -0.31 36.31
CA ALA A 737 3.81 0.99 36.98
C ALA A 737 2.55 1.04 37.87
N ALA A 738 1.43 0.46 37.41
CA ALA A 738 0.20 0.35 38.20
C ALA A 738 0.36 -0.57 39.43
N GLN A 739 1.00 -1.74 39.27
CA GLN A 739 1.23 -2.68 40.37
C GLN A 739 2.21 -2.12 41.42
N LEU A 740 3.29 -1.45 40.99
CA LEU A 740 4.23 -0.75 41.89
C LEU A 740 3.52 0.33 42.72
N LYS A 741 2.64 1.11 42.08
CA LYS A 741 1.84 2.15 42.75
C LYS A 741 0.89 1.54 43.81
N ASN A 742 0.29 0.40 43.52
CA ASN A 742 -0.59 -0.32 44.46
C ASN A 742 0.18 -0.96 45.62
N PHE A 743 1.33 -1.57 45.34
CA PHE A 743 2.19 -2.20 46.35
C PHE A 743 2.73 -1.19 47.37
N LEU A 744 3.25 -0.05 46.88
CA LEU A 744 3.71 1.07 47.71
C LEU A 744 2.56 1.75 48.50
N GLY A 745 1.30 1.56 48.07
CA GLY A 745 0.11 2.09 48.72
C GLY A 745 -0.48 1.23 49.84
N SER A 746 -0.07 -0.05 49.96
CA SER A 746 -0.67 -1.03 50.87
C SER A 746 -0.38 -0.77 52.36
N ARG A 747 -1.35 -1.08 53.24
CA ARG A 747 -1.26 -0.84 54.70
C ARG A 747 -0.21 -1.70 55.41
N GLU A 748 -0.02 -2.96 54.98
CA GLU A 748 1.01 -3.87 55.53
C GLU A 748 2.44 -3.40 55.22
N PHE A 749 2.67 -2.82 54.03
CA PHE A 749 3.99 -2.29 53.65
C PHE A 749 4.35 -0.99 54.37
N LYS A 750 3.35 -0.19 54.77
CA LYS A 750 3.52 1.03 55.57
C LYS A 750 3.84 0.79 57.05
N GLN A 751 3.55 -0.40 57.57
CA GLN A 751 3.79 -0.73 58.99
C GLN A 751 5.18 -1.33 59.27
N ASN A 752 5.87 -1.89 58.26
CA ASN A 752 6.99 -2.81 58.51
C ASN A 752 8.42 -2.27 58.35
N ILE A 753 8.71 -1.04 57.88
CA ILE A 753 10.10 -0.51 57.89
C ILE A 753 10.16 0.99 58.20
N ASN A 754 10.94 1.35 59.21
CA ASN A 754 11.28 2.70 59.64
C ASN A 754 12.38 3.36 58.78
N ALA A 755 12.22 4.67 58.58
CA ALA A 755 13.20 5.70 58.18
C ALA A 755 13.83 5.71 56.75
N TYR A 756 13.85 4.64 55.96
CA TYR A 756 14.52 4.67 54.63
C TYR A 756 13.59 4.76 53.40
N THR A 757 12.27 4.61 53.57
CA THR A 757 11.34 4.37 52.45
C THR A 757 10.36 5.50 52.14
N THR A 758 10.33 6.59 52.92
CA THR A 758 9.58 7.80 52.55
C THR A 758 10.22 8.53 51.35
N GLN A 759 11.47 8.19 50.99
CA GLN A 759 12.20 8.69 49.82
C GLN A 759 12.27 7.71 48.63
N ALA A 760 11.79 6.47 48.75
CA ALA A 760 12.00 5.40 47.76
C ALA A 760 10.81 5.18 46.81
N GLY A 761 9.98 6.21 46.59
CA GLY A 761 8.94 6.17 45.57
C GLY A 761 9.54 6.29 44.18
N ILE A 762 9.64 5.18 43.45
CA ILE A 762 10.08 5.21 42.05
C ILE A 762 9.06 6.01 41.23
N GLU A 763 9.46 7.17 40.70
CA GLU A 763 8.63 7.97 39.80
C GLU A 763 8.69 7.40 38.38
N TRP A 764 7.54 7.08 37.79
CA TRP A 764 7.47 6.50 36.44
C TRP A 764 6.97 7.53 35.42
N SER A 765 7.71 7.73 34.33
CA SER A 765 7.39 8.71 33.28
C SER A 765 7.34 8.07 31.89
N PHE A 766 6.23 8.24 31.18
CA PHE A 766 6.02 7.70 29.83
C PHE A 766 6.36 8.72 28.73
N ILE A 767 7.05 8.29 27.67
CA ILE A 767 7.39 9.18 26.54
C ILE A 767 6.20 9.35 25.55
N PRO A 768 6.06 10.54 24.90
CA PRO A 768 5.04 10.76 23.86
C PRO A 768 5.25 9.86 22.63
N PRO A 769 4.17 9.40 21.94
CA PRO A 769 4.29 8.54 20.76
C PRO A 769 5.17 9.17 19.67
N HIS A 770 6.11 8.37 19.11
CA HIS A 770 7.02 8.74 18.02
C HIS A 770 7.97 9.94 18.28
N SER A 771 8.43 10.12 19.53
CA SER A 771 9.44 11.14 19.90
C SER A 771 10.84 10.54 20.21
N PRO A 772 11.58 10.01 19.21
CA PRO A 772 12.87 9.32 19.43
C PRO A 772 13.99 10.22 19.97
N HIS A 773 13.86 11.55 19.95
CA HIS A 773 14.85 12.44 20.60
C HIS A 773 14.91 12.28 22.12
N MET A 774 13.82 11.85 22.76
CA MET A 774 13.84 11.50 24.19
C MET A 774 14.36 10.07 24.43
N GLY A 775 14.24 9.16 23.43
CA GLY A 775 14.63 7.75 23.52
C GLY A 775 15.98 7.33 22.95
N GLY A 776 16.69 8.23 22.27
CA GLY A 776 17.93 7.91 21.54
C GLY A 776 19.07 7.33 22.40
N LEU A 777 19.00 7.42 23.73
CA LEU A 777 20.02 6.86 24.62
C LEU A 777 19.87 5.34 24.83
N TRP A 778 18.65 4.85 25.06
CA TRP A 778 18.42 3.42 25.21
C TRP A 778 18.27 2.72 23.86
N GLU A 779 17.76 3.39 22.82
CA GLU A 779 17.77 2.86 21.44
C GLU A 779 19.19 2.57 20.94
N ALA A 780 20.16 3.43 21.27
CA ALA A 780 21.58 3.19 21.01
C ALA A 780 22.12 1.99 21.82
N GLY A 781 21.71 1.86 23.09
CA GLY A 781 22.04 0.71 23.93
C GLY A 781 21.49 -0.62 23.38
N VAL A 782 20.22 -0.64 22.96
CA VAL A 782 19.55 -1.78 22.32
C VAL A 782 20.24 -2.16 21.01
N LYS A 783 20.60 -1.17 20.17
CA LYS A 783 21.30 -1.41 18.90
C LYS A 783 22.70 -2.02 19.13
N SER A 784 23.47 -1.47 20.07
CA SER A 784 24.80 -2.01 20.42
C SER A 784 24.71 -3.41 21.02
N MET A 785 23.76 -3.65 21.93
CA MET A 785 23.54 -4.99 22.50
C MET A 785 23.15 -6.00 21.42
N LYS A 786 22.17 -5.69 20.56
CA LYS A 786 21.75 -6.58 19.45
C LYS A 786 22.90 -6.88 18.48
N TYR A 787 23.77 -5.90 18.24
CA TYR A 787 24.95 -6.07 17.39
C TYR A 787 25.93 -7.12 17.96
N HIS A 788 26.27 -7.02 19.25
CA HIS A 788 27.14 -8.00 19.91
C HIS A 788 26.46 -9.35 20.06
N LEU A 789 25.21 -9.37 20.52
CA LEU A 789 24.46 -10.61 20.78
C LEU A 789 24.24 -11.43 19.51
N ARG A 790 23.86 -10.82 18.36
CA ARG A 790 23.68 -11.55 17.10
C ARG A 790 24.98 -12.14 16.56
N ARG A 791 26.10 -11.41 16.69
CA ARG A 791 27.41 -11.89 16.25
C ARG A 791 27.95 -13.01 17.14
N SER A 792 27.70 -12.94 18.44
CA SER A 792 28.07 -14.00 19.38
C SER A 792 27.20 -15.26 19.24
N LEU A 793 25.92 -15.11 18.86
CA LEU A 793 24.99 -16.24 18.69
C LEU A 793 25.12 -16.96 17.34
N GLY A 794 25.37 -16.25 16.24
CA GLY A 794 25.36 -16.85 14.90
C GLY A 794 24.03 -17.57 14.61
N GLU A 795 24.10 -18.83 14.16
CA GLU A 795 22.93 -19.72 13.97
C GLU A 795 22.62 -20.59 15.20
N SER A 796 23.37 -20.45 16.30
CA SER A 796 23.24 -21.31 17.47
C SER A 796 22.08 -20.89 18.38
N ILE A 797 21.31 -21.87 18.86
CA ILE A 797 20.23 -21.69 19.83
C ILE A 797 20.74 -22.09 21.21
N LEU A 798 20.89 -21.12 22.11
CA LEU A 798 21.36 -21.32 23.49
C LEU A 798 20.26 -21.88 24.39
N ASN A 799 20.65 -22.55 25.46
CA ASN A 799 19.77 -22.76 26.61
C ASN A 799 19.78 -21.52 27.54
N HIS A 800 18.86 -21.49 28.51
CA HIS A 800 18.66 -20.33 29.38
C HIS A 800 19.90 -19.94 30.21
N GLN A 801 20.71 -20.91 30.68
CA GLN A 801 21.91 -20.63 31.46
C GLN A 801 23.05 -20.08 30.60
N GLU A 802 23.22 -20.64 29.39
CA GLU A 802 24.16 -20.13 28.38
C GLU A 802 23.79 -18.71 27.97
N ALA A 803 22.50 -18.42 27.76
CA ALA A 803 21.99 -17.10 27.40
C ALA A 803 22.27 -16.05 28.49
N LYS A 804 22.02 -16.37 29.78
CA LYS A 804 22.33 -15.48 30.90
C LYS A 804 23.83 -15.19 31.04
N THR A 805 24.66 -16.20 30.83
CA THR A 805 26.13 -16.06 30.92
C THR A 805 26.66 -15.17 29.80
N LEU A 806 26.19 -15.37 28.56
CA LEU A 806 26.56 -14.54 27.42
C LEU A 806 26.08 -13.09 27.61
N LEU A 807 24.87 -12.89 28.13
CA LEU A 807 24.31 -11.56 28.37
C LEU A 807 25.13 -10.78 29.40
N ALA A 808 25.57 -11.42 30.48
CA ALA A 808 26.43 -10.81 31.49
C ALA A 808 27.81 -10.39 30.92
N GLN A 809 28.39 -11.18 30.02
CA GLN A 809 29.63 -10.82 29.33
C GLN A 809 29.45 -9.63 28.38
N ILE A 810 28.33 -9.60 27.63
CA ILE A 810 27.99 -8.48 26.77
C ILE A 810 27.76 -7.20 27.58
N GLU A 811 27.10 -7.29 28.75
CA GLU A 811 26.95 -6.16 29.68
C GLU A 811 28.31 -5.60 30.12
N ALA A 812 29.26 -6.48 30.46
CA ALA A 812 30.62 -6.07 30.84
C ALA A 812 31.36 -5.35 29.69
N VAL A 813 31.29 -5.89 28.47
CA VAL A 813 31.89 -5.28 27.26
C VAL A 813 31.26 -3.92 26.95
N LEU A 814 29.93 -3.82 27.02
CA LEU A 814 29.25 -2.54 26.77
C LEU A 814 29.66 -1.51 27.82
N ASN A 815 29.84 -1.90 29.08
CA ASN A 815 30.24 -1.00 30.15
C ASN A 815 31.75 -0.72 30.20
N SER A 816 32.59 -1.38 29.41
CA SER A 816 34.02 -1.06 29.28
C SER A 816 34.34 -0.03 28.19
N ARG A 817 33.32 0.58 27.57
CA ARG A 817 33.50 1.60 26.52
C ARG A 817 33.92 2.96 27.09
N PRO A 818 34.79 3.73 26.43
CA PRO A 818 35.20 5.05 26.88
C PRO A 818 34.05 6.07 26.79
N LEU A 819 33.84 6.87 27.84
CA LEU A 819 32.88 7.98 27.95
C LEU A 819 33.48 9.32 27.53
N THR A 820 34.81 9.42 27.54
CA THR A 820 35.58 10.60 27.12
C THR A 820 36.65 10.18 26.11
N PRO A 821 37.10 11.08 25.22
CA PRO A 821 38.32 10.86 24.44
C PRO A 821 39.50 10.58 25.38
N VAL A 822 40.40 9.68 24.99
CA VAL A 822 41.64 9.43 25.75
C VAL A 822 42.44 10.73 25.78
N SER A 823 42.85 11.15 26.98
CA SER A 823 43.64 12.38 27.19
C SER A 823 44.83 12.46 26.23
N THR A 824 45.17 13.66 25.77
CA THR A 824 46.37 13.91 24.96
C THR A 824 47.67 13.95 25.79
N HIS A 825 47.59 13.80 27.12
CA HIS A 825 48.77 13.73 27.97
C HIS A 825 49.42 12.35 27.95
N PRO A 826 50.74 12.25 27.67
CA PRO A 826 51.47 10.98 27.46
C PRO A 826 51.58 10.07 28.70
N SER A 827 51.01 10.45 29.85
CA SER A 827 51.03 9.69 31.11
C SER A 827 49.65 9.12 31.51
N ASP A 828 48.57 9.52 30.85
CA ASP A 828 47.19 9.05 31.12
C ASP A 828 46.78 8.03 30.05
N MET A 829 46.95 6.74 30.34
CA MET A 829 46.69 5.65 29.39
C MET A 829 45.26 5.05 29.49
N GLU A 830 44.44 5.45 30.46
CA GLU A 830 43.12 4.83 30.69
C GLU A 830 41.95 5.82 30.49
N ALA A 831 41.02 5.44 29.63
CA ALA A 831 39.79 6.18 29.39
C ALA A 831 38.73 5.84 30.43
N LEU A 832 37.98 6.84 30.90
CA LEU A 832 36.86 6.63 31.80
C LEU A 832 35.75 5.82 31.11
N THR A 833 35.26 4.75 31.74
CA THR A 833 34.21 3.88 31.19
C THR A 833 33.02 3.78 32.15
N PRO A 834 31.81 3.39 31.69
CA PRO A 834 30.68 3.17 32.60
C PRO A 834 30.98 2.17 33.73
N GLY A 835 31.84 1.18 33.49
CA GLY A 835 32.27 0.18 34.48
C GLY A 835 32.92 0.80 35.71
N HIS A 836 33.64 1.91 35.54
CA HIS A 836 34.23 2.67 36.64
C HIS A 836 33.16 3.19 37.63
N PHE A 837 31.96 3.51 37.14
CA PHE A 837 30.85 3.95 37.98
C PHE A 837 30.05 2.79 38.60
N ILE A 838 30.11 1.60 38.00
CA ILE A 838 29.38 0.42 38.47
C ILE A 838 30.14 -0.27 39.62
N ILE A 839 31.47 -0.40 39.50
CA ILE A 839 32.27 -1.14 40.47
C ILE A 839 33.52 -0.40 40.99
N GLY A 840 33.71 0.89 40.65
CA GLY A 840 34.83 1.72 41.13
C GLY A 840 36.15 1.62 40.36
N LYS A 841 36.15 0.91 39.22
CA LYS A 841 37.32 0.46 38.44
C LYS A 841 36.82 -0.12 37.11
N PRO A 842 37.67 -0.34 36.10
CA PRO A 842 37.31 -1.27 35.03
C PRO A 842 36.92 -2.61 35.68
N LEU A 843 36.00 -3.37 35.07
CA LEU A 843 35.46 -4.63 35.61
C LEU A 843 36.53 -5.72 35.84
N THR A 844 37.37 -5.57 36.88
CA THR A 844 38.44 -6.49 37.36
C THR A 844 38.91 -6.18 38.82
N ALA A 845 38.14 -6.55 39.86
CA ALA A 845 38.41 -6.77 41.35
C ALA A 845 38.84 -5.71 42.45
N LEU A 846 37.92 -5.40 43.39
CA LEU A 846 37.97 -5.01 44.85
C LEU A 846 38.59 -3.66 45.42
N PRO A 847 37.95 -2.95 46.40
CA PRO A 847 38.34 -1.60 46.93
C PRO A 847 38.74 -1.47 48.44
N GLU A 848 39.44 -0.37 48.82
CA GLU A 848 39.94 0.00 50.19
C GLU A 848 39.97 1.58 50.40
N PRO A 849 40.09 2.20 51.63
CA PRO A 849 39.86 3.64 52.05
C PRO A 849 40.75 4.85 51.55
N ASN A 850 40.49 6.10 52.03
CA ASN A 850 40.79 7.46 51.47
C ASN A 850 42.12 8.17 51.93
N TYR A 851 42.88 8.82 51.01
CA TYR A 851 44.24 9.38 51.26
C TYR A 851 44.68 10.70 50.57
N LEU A 852 43.77 11.62 50.20
CA LEU A 852 44.11 12.83 49.42
C LEU A 852 45.26 13.72 49.95
N ASP A 853 45.51 13.76 51.26
CA ASP A 853 46.37 14.78 51.88
C ASP A 853 47.77 14.29 52.27
N ILE A 854 48.13 13.03 51.95
CA ILE A 854 49.43 12.46 52.32
C ILE A 854 50.48 12.82 51.26
N LYS A 855 51.52 13.58 51.63
CA LYS A 855 52.67 13.85 50.76
C LYS A 855 53.62 12.64 50.75
N ALA A 856 53.57 11.90 49.64
CA ALA A 856 54.30 10.65 49.39
C ALA A 856 53.93 9.49 50.35
N PRO A 857 52.80 8.79 50.12
CA PRO A 857 52.45 7.60 50.87
C PRO A 857 53.49 6.49 50.61
N ARG A 858 54.05 5.88 51.67
CA ARG A 858 55.06 4.81 51.53
C ARG A 858 54.49 3.49 50.97
N LEU A 859 53.17 3.32 50.92
CA LEU A 859 52.49 2.14 50.38
C LEU A 859 51.70 2.49 49.11
N ARG A 860 51.92 1.72 48.04
CA ARG A 860 51.48 2.00 46.66
C ARG A 860 49.97 2.16 46.47
N TRP A 861 49.14 1.56 47.33
CA TRP A 861 47.69 1.60 47.16
C TRP A 861 47.04 2.90 47.70
N HIS A 862 47.68 3.59 48.66
CA HIS A 862 47.25 4.93 49.11
C HIS A 862 47.44 5.99 48.01
N MET A 863 48.45 5.78 47.14
CA MET A 863 48.70 6.62 45.96
C MET A 863 47.58 6.47 44.91
N VAL A 864 46.97 5.28 44.78
CA VAL A 864 45.85 5.02 43.85
C VAL A 864 44.56 5.69 44.30
N GLN A 865 44.30 5.76 45.60
CA GLN A 865 43.16 6.47 46.19
C GLN A 865 43.29 8.00 46.04
N GLN A 866 44.50 8.54 46.16
CA GLN A 866 44.80 9.94 45.82
C GLN A 866 44.46 10.26 44.36
N LEU A 867 44.71 9.32 43.43
CA LEU A 867 44.40 9.46 42.00
C LEU A 867 42.88 9.46 41.70
N VAL A 868 42.10 8.62 42.39
CA VAL A 868 40.61 8.57 42.24
C VAL A 868 39.93 9.86 42.70
N GLN A 869 40.45 10.49 43.74
CA GLN A 869 39.90 11.75 44.23
C GLN A 869 40.39 12.95 43.39
N GLY A 870 41.59 12.85 42.81
CA GLY A 870 42.06 13.75 41.74
C GLY A 870 41.19 13.66 40.47
N PHE A 871 40.67 12.48 40.15
CA PHE A 871 39.76 12.25 39.02
C PHE A 871 38.42 13.01 39.14
N TRP A 872 37.81 13.09 40.33
CA TRP A 872 36.57 13.86 40.55
C TRP A 872 36.75 15.37 40.37
N LYS A 873 37.95 15.88 40.70
CA LYS A 873 38.32 17.27 40.42
C LYS A 873 38.44 17.53 38.91
N ARG A 874 38.99 16.59 38.13
CA ARG A 874 39.05 16.68 36.66
C ARG A 874 37.69 16.55 35.99
N TRP A 875 36.83 15.63 36.42
CA TRP A 875 35.47 15.45 35.86
C TRP A 875 34.63 16.75 35.97
N ARG A 876 34.68 17.43 37.12
CA ARG A 876 34.02 18.74 37.31
C ARG A 876 34.55 19.81 36.36
N THR A 877 35.84 19.75 36.01
CA THR A 877 36.53 20.79 35.24
C THR A 877 36.42 20.55 33.73
N GLU A 878 36.45 19.30 33.28
CA GLU A 878 36.59 18.93 31.87
C GLU A 878 35.28 18.43 31.23
N TYR A 879 34.46 17.66 31.95
CA TYR A 879 33.22 17.08 31.38
C TYR A 879 32.09 18.12 31.29
N LEU A 880 31.89 18.93 32.33
CA LEU A 880 30.89 20.02 32.32
C LEU A 880 31.18 21.07 31.23
N GLN A 881 32.45 21.36 30.95
CA GLN A 881 32.83 22.25 29.84
C GLN A 881 32.53 21.65 28.47
N SER A 882 32.69 20.33 28.30
CA SER A 882 32.32 19.64 27.05
C SER A 882 30.80 19.62 26.77
N LEU A 883 29.95 19.80 27.80
CA LEU A 883 28.50 19.90 27.71
C LEU A 883 27.98 21.34 27.47
N GLN A 884 28.79 22.37 27.74
CA GLN A 884 28.48 23.76 27.37
C GLN A 884 28.57 23.99 25.86
N VAL A 885 29.40 23.20 25.17
CA VAL A 885 29.57 23.29 23.73
C VAL A 885 28.35 22.67 23.04
N ARG A 886 27.54 23.50 22.38
CA ARG A 886 26.50 23.06 21.46
C ARG A 886 27.18 22.39 20.25
N HIS A 887 27.31 21.07 20.26
CA HIS A 887 28.03 20.34 19.21
C HIS A 887 27.33 20.37 17.85
N LYS A 888 26.02 20.68 17.78
CA LYS A 888 25.21 20.81 16.54
C LYS A 888 24.06 21.82 16.72
N TRP A 889 23.68 22.49 15.62
CA TRP A 889 22.58 23.47 15.54
C TRP A 889 22.81 24.70 16.43
N THR A 890 23.96 25.35 16.22
CA THR A 890 24.45 26.51 16.95
C THR A 890 23.94 27.84 16.43
N GLN A 891 23.39 27.87 15.22
CA GLN A 891 22.91 29.07 14.54
C GLN A 891 21.38 29.01 14.41
N THR A 892 20.74 30.17 14.55
CA THR A 892 19.32 30.34 14.27
C THR A 892 19.13 30.34 12.75
N GLU A 893 18.39 29.37 12.21
CA GLU A 893 18.02 29.32 10.79
C GLU A 893 16.60 29.88 10.60
N GLU A 894 16.30 30.42 9.41
CA GLU A 894 14.97 30.93 9.09
C GLU A 894 13.90 29.85 9.32
N ASN A 895 12.82 30.24 10.01
CA ASN A 895 11.70 29.35 10.24
C ASN A 895 11.06 28.92 8.90
N LEU A 896 10.63 27.66 8.83
CA LEU A 896 9.74 27.18 7.79
C LEU A 896 8.43 27.97 7.84
N GLN A 897 7.79 28.20 6.69
CA GLN A 897 6.54 28.96 6.59
C GLN A 897 5.33 28.05 6.35
N VAL A 898 4.15 28.51 6.77
CA VAL A 898 2.89 27.86 6.42
C VAL A 898 2.72 27.93 4.89
N GLY A 899 2.58 26.78 4.24
CA GLY A 899 2.48 26.66 2.78
C GLY A 899 3.69 26.04 2.07
N ASP A 900 4.86 25.96 2.73
CA ASP A 900 6.09 25.37 2.18
C ASP A 900 5.91 23.88 1.82
N LEU A 901 6.49 23.46 0.69
CA LEU A 901 6.54 22.08 0.23
C LEU A 901 7.82 21.40 0.72
N VAL A 902 7.67 20.36 1.53
CA VAL A 902 8.77 19.65 2.19
C VAL A 902 8.77 18.16 1.88
N LEU A 903 9.96 17.55 1.84
CA LEU A 903 10.13 16.10 1.92
C LEU A 903 10.08 15.66 3.37
N ILE A 904 9.32 14.61 3.66
CA ILE A 904 9.20 13.98 4.97
C ILE A 904 10.20 12.82 5.02
N ARG A 905 11.24 12.99 5.82
CA ARG A 905 12.26 11.99 6.05
C ARG A 905 11.74 10.94 7.03
N GLU A 906 11.50 9.74 6.52
CA GLU A 906 11.16 8.56 7.31
C GLU A 906 12.37 7.61 7.37
N ASP A 907 12.72 7.15 8.57
CA ASP A 907 13.99 6.44 8.81
C ASP A 907 14.03 5.02 8.22
N TYR A 908 12.87 4.47 7.85
CA TYR A 908 12.71 3.15 7.22
C TYR A 908 12.59 3.21 5.68
N GLU A 909 12.50 4.41 5.10
CA GLU A 909 12.41 4.61 3.65
C GLU A 909 13.75 5.08 3.09
N THR A 910 14.11 4.58 1.90
CA THR A 910 15.29 5.08 1.20
C THR A 910 15.07 6.56 0.80
N PRO A 911 16.12 7.39 0.68
CA PRO A 911 15.98 8.81 0.32
C PRO A 911 15.21 9.10 -0.98
N LEU A 912 15.09 8.10 -1.86
CA LEU A 912 14.31 8.17 -3.09
C LEU A 912 12.80 7.91 -2.88
N ALA A 913 12.42 7.28 -1.77
CA ALA A 913 11.05 6.93 -1.40
C ALA A 913 10.38 7.95 -0.47
N TRP A 914 11.13 8.91 0.11
CA TRP A 914 10.57 9.92 1.02
C TRP A 914 9.38 10.68 0.43
N SER A 915 8.30 10.68 1.21
CA SER A 915 7.01 11.29 0.87
C SER A 915 7.06 12.82 0.86
N ARG A 916 6.19 13.46 0.07
CA ARG A 916 6.04 14.93 0.01
C ARG A 916 4.88 15.38 0.89
N GLY A 917 5.05 16.53 1.55
CA GLY A 917 4.01 17.13 2.38
C GLY A 917 4.04 18.66 2.32
N ARG A 918 2.91 19.28 2.70
CA ARG A 918 2.75 20.73 2.78
C ARG A 918 2.53 21.18 4.23
N ILE A 919 3.23 22.21 4.67
CA ILE A 919 3.10 22.72 6.04
C ILE A 919 1.77 23.45 6.22
N LEU A 920 1.00 23.05 7.23
CA LEU A 920 -0.28 23.66 7.60
C LEU A 920 -0.17 24.59 8.82
N LEU A 921 0.56 24.18 9.85
CA LEU A 921 0.67 24.88 11.14
C LEU A 921 2.08 24.70 11.72
N LEU A 922 2.60 25.74 12.38
CA LEU A 922 3.92 25.74 13.03
C LEU A 922 3.72 25.81 14.55
N HIS A 923 4.46 24.97 15.31
CA HIS A 923 4.44 24.97 16.77
C HIS A 923 5.77 25.54 17.29
N THR A 924 5.71 26.71 17.93
CA THR A 924 6.85 27.43 18.49
C THR A 924 7.16 27.01 19.92
N GLY A 925 8.43 27.02 20.29
CA GLY A 925 8.87 26.92 21.70
C GLY A 925 8.65 28.23 22.46
N SER A 926 8.95 28.22 23.77
CA SER A 926 8.88 29.43 24.63
C SER A 926 9.85 30.54 24.20
N ASP A 927 10.83 30.21 23.36
CA ASP A 927 11.81 31.12 22.75
C ASP A 927 11.42 31.57 21.31
N GLY A 928 10.19 31.30 20.87
CA GLY A 928 9.67 31.74 19.57
C GLY A 928 10.16 30.93 18.36
N LEU A 929 11.00 29.90 18.56
CA LEU A 929 11.58 29.10 17.48
C LEU A 929 10.70 27.89 17.13
N VAL A 930 10.48 27.64 15.83
CA VAL A 930 9.67 26.50 15.37
C VAL A 930 10.49 25.22 15.40
N ARG A 931 10.04 24.23 16.18
CA ARG A 931 10.70 22.92 16.27
C ARG A 931 9.82 21.77 15.79
N VAL A 932 8.51 22.01 15.68
CA VAL A 932 7.52 21.03 15.22
C VAL A 932 6.57 21.72 14.24
N ALA A 933 6.22 21.04 13.16
CA ALA A 933 5.23 21.52 12.18
C ALA A 933 4.15 20.44 11.95
N THR A 934 2.90 20.86 11.75
CA THR A 934 1.83 20.00 11.23
C THR A 934 1.91 20.00 9.70
N VAL A 935 2.04 18.82 9.10
CA VAL A 935 2.23 18.63 7.65
C VAL A 935 1.09 17.78 7.08
N LYS A 936 0.56 18.21 5.93
CA LYS A 936 -0.45 17.48 5.15
C LYS A 936 0.20 16.72 4.02
N THR A 937 0.00 15.41 4.00
CA THR A 937 0.36 14.53 2.88
C THR A 937 -0.85 14.27 2.00
N ALA A 938 -0.71 13.51 0.92
CA ALA A 938 -1.83 13.14 0.05
C ALA A 938 -2.93 12.33 0.76
N THR A 939 -2.60 11.69 1.90
CA THR A 939 -3.47 10.73 2.59
C THR A 939 -3.80 11.11 4.03
N THR A 940 -2.92 11.82 4.75
CA THR A 940 -3.07 12.10 6.20
C THR A 940 -2.46 13.43 6.62
N GLU A 941 -2.90 13.95 7.77
CA GLU A 941 -2.30 15.11 8.47
C GLU A 941 -1.55 14.63 9.71
N MET A 942 -0.31 15.07 9.90
CA MET A 942 0.56 14.59 10.99
C MET A 942 1.51 15.67 11.51
N LYS A 943 1.86 15.59 12.80
CA LYS A 943 2.91 16.43 13.40
C LYS A 943 4.29 15.81 13.17
N ARG A 944 5.24 16.62 12.71
CA ARG A 944 6.62 16.22 12.45
C ARG A 944 7.61 17.26 12.98
N PRO A 945 8.72 16.82 13.59
CA PRO A 945 9.77 17.74 13.99
C PRO A 945 10.53 18.22 12.76
N ILE A 946 11.01 19.46 12.78
CA ILE A 946 11.60 20.12 11.60
C ILE A 946 12.84 19.40 11.04
N HIS A 947 13.59 18.66 11.87
CA HIS A 947 14.76 17.88 11.44
C HIS A 947 14.38 16.59 10.70
N LYS A 948 13.09 16.33 10.51
CA LYS A 948 12.56 15.32 9.58
C LYS A 948 11.93 15.95 8.35
N LEU A 949 12.02 17.27 8.18
CA LEU A 949 11.50 18.00 7.04
C LEU A 949 12.67 18.57 6.24
N CYS A 950 12.61 18.42 4.92
CA CYS A 950 13.61 18.99 4.01
C CYS A 950 12.89 19.85 2.96
N LEU A 951 13.24 21.13 2.89
CA LEU A 951 12.68 22.04 1.89
C LEU A 951 13.13 21.63 0.47
N LEU A 952 12.21 21.66 -0.50
CA LEU A 952 12.53 21.37 -1.90
C LEU A 952 13.17 22.59 -2.60
N PRO A 953 14.19 22.40 -3.46
CA PRO A 953 14.84 23.49 -4.16
C PRO A 953 13.89 24.17 -5.17
N GLY A 954 13.99 25.49 -5.31
CA GLY A 954 13.22 26.31 -6.26
C GLY A 954 11.93 26.94 -5.73
N GLN A 955 11.56 26.74 -4.46
CA GLN A 955 10.33 27.32 -3.89
C GLN A 955 10.44 28.81 -3.54
N ARG A 956 11.66 29.32 -3.26
CA ARG A 956 11.89 30.69 -2.78
C ARG A 956 12.42 31.65 -3.85
N GLU A 957 12.60 31.21 -5.10
CA GLU A 957 13.07 32.06 -6.21
C GLU A 957 11.94 32.87 -6.89
N VAL A 958 10.69 32.80 -6.42
CA VAL A 958 9.53 33.48 -7.06
C VAL A 958 9.08 34.75 -6.30
N GLN A 959 9.76 35.13 -5.21
CA GLN A 959 9.41 36.34 -4.44
C GLN A 959 10.63 37.23 -4.19
N LEU A 960 11.35 37.60 -5.24
CA LEU A 960 12.25 38.76 -5.24
C LEU A 960 12.17 39.42 -6.62
N ASN A 961 11.10 40.18 -6.84
CA ASN A 961 11.08 41.39 -7.65
C ASN A 961 9.85 42.21 -7.19
N PRO A 962 9.98 43.50 -6.87
CA PRO A 962 8.84 44.41 -6.92
C PRO A 962 8.25 44.48 -8.33
#